data_AF-A0A416ZFR3-F1
#
_entry.id   AF-A0A416ZFR3-F1
#
_cell.length_a   1.000
_cell.length_b   1.000
_cell.length_c   1.000
_cell.angle_alpha   90.00
_cell.angle_beta   90.00
_cell.angle_gamma   90.00
#
_symmetry.space_group_name_H-M   'P 1'
#
loop_
_entity.id
_entity.type
_entity.pdbx_description
1 polymer ?
#
loop_
_entity_poly.entity_id
_entity_poly.type
_entity_poly.pdbx_seq_one_letter_code
_entity_poly.pdbx_strand_id
1 'polypeptide(L)'
;MPVAPFSVRAASEHVREQGAGHAPSLVDQVAKVPTDPGCYLWKDADGAVIYVGKAKNLRARLRQYVTLTDDRAKIPLMMQLVASFDYIVVESEHEALVLERELIAQYHPYFNVDYKDDKSYPYIAITRGDLFPAIKYTRERHRPDTRYYGPYTDSRAARETIDTLRKVCPVCSASCAEWKRVRRLLDKRPADADVIELICAQKGRPCFDYHVGRGPGVCAGMISSDEYAKNVRRVERFLSGQRRELTNELKVDMADAAASLDFERAGRIKRRLEVIDGLDDRQQVVFPTGVDLDLIGFYREETIAGACVFVVREGRVQRTCEFILDKGFDVDEAELVAGFVKRYYDETADIPGEVDVPVELADAEVMGGWLAAKRGRACRLHHPQRGEKRRLLDMAAKNARHALMRYMMRTGYSDDRTNQALLQLESALALDAPPLRIECFDISTLHGAFTVASMVVFTNGKPDKSQYRRFKIRAELDEANDFVSMSEVLGRRYAPDRMADERFGSRPDLLVVDGGKPQLTAAMRQLAELGLDIPVCGLAKADEEVFVPWDDTPIVLPSGSASLYLIKQVRDESHRFAITFHRELRGKAMTTSILDEVPGVGPTRKKAIMRHFGSMKKLRAARVEEIAAVKGVPADVARAIYESLRALDADRSE
;
A
#
# COMPACT_ATOMS: atom_id res chain seq x y z
N MET A 1 -21.10 -11.72 17.59
CA MET A 1 -22.09 -11.82 16.50
C MET A 1 -22.28 -13.29 16.18
N PRO A 2 -23.51 -13.82 16.05
CA PRO A 2 -23.73 -15.21 15.65
C PRO A 2 -23.21 -15.38 14.22
N VAL A 3 -22.30 -16.33 14.05
CA VAL A 3 -21.46 -16.48 12.85
C VAL A 3 -22.18 -17.39 11.87
N ALA A 4 -23.04 -16.82 11.02
CA ALA A 4 -23.37 -17.48 9.76
C ALA A 4 -22.11 -17.45 8.86
N PRO A 5 -21.79 -18.53 8.13
CA PRO A 5 -20.64 -18.53 7.24
C PRO A 5 -20.85 -17.51 6.11
N PHE A 6 -19.90 -16.59 5.97
CA PHE A 6 -19.96 -15.56 4.95
C PHE A 6 -19.89 -16.20 3.56
N SER A 7 -20.98 -16.16 2.80
CA SER A 7 -21.01 -16.69 1.43
C SER A 7 -21.78 -15.77 0.48
N VAL A 8 -21.39 -15.77 -0.80
CA VAL A 8 -22.11 -15.05 -1.87
C VAL A 8 -23.57 -15.48 -1.93
N ARG A 9 -23.84 -16.76 -1.64
CA ARG A 9 -25.19 -17.31 -1.56
C ARG A 9 -25.98 -16.69 -0.40
N ALA A 10 -25.41 -16.65 0.80
CA ALA A 10 -26.03 -16.01 1.96
C ALA A 10 -26.31 -14.52 1.71
N ALA A 11 -25.38 -13.81 1.07
CA ALA A 11 -25.57 -12.42 0.65
C ALA A 11 -26.74 -12.28 -0.34
N SER A 12 -26.84 -13.17 -1.32
CA SER A 12 -27.89 -13.12 -2.33
C SER A 12 -29.28 -13.43 -1.76
N GLU A 13 -29.36 -14.40 -0.85
CA GLU A 13 -30.58 -14.76 -0.13
C GLU A 13 -31.04 -13.60 0.77
N HIS A 14 -30.12 -13.04 1.58
CA HIS A 14 -30.40 -11.91 2.48
C HIS A 14 -30.93 -10.67 1.76
N VAL A 15 -30.31 -10.29 0.64
CA VAL A 15 -30.69 -9.07 -0.09
C VAL A 15 -32.05 -9.20 -0.81
N ARG A 16 -32.47 -10.45 -1.12
CA ARG A 16 -33.76 -10.77 -1.75
C ARG A 16 -34.85 -11.13 -0.75
N GLU A 17 -34.50 -11.34 0.52
CA GLU A 17 -35.44 -11.67 1.58
C GLU A 17 -36.39 -10.49 1.84
N GLN A 18 -37.67 -10.79 1.99
CA GLN A 18 -38.68 -9.79 2.35
C GLN A 18 -38.66 -9.59 3.86
N GLY A 19 -38.65 -8.33 4.30
CA GLY A 19 -38.64 -8.01 5.72
C GLY A 19 -39.95 -8.41 6.43
N ALA A 20 -39.91 -8.48 7.76
CA ALA A 20 -41.07 -8.81 8.59
C ALA A 20 -42.30 -7.98 8.19
N GLY A 21 -43.41 -8.65 7.87
CA GLY A 21 -44.66 -7.99 7.46
C GLY A 21 -44.77 -7.63 5.96
N HIS A 22 -44.10 -8.35 5.06
CA HIS A 22 -44.06 -8.08 3.60
C HIS A 22 -43.39 -6.74 3.24
N ALA A 23 -42.41 -6.29 4.02
CA ALA A 23 -41.62 -5.14 3.65
C ALA A 23 -40.82 -5.45 2.36
N PRO A 24 -40.74 -4.50 1.40
CA PRO A 24 -40.04 -4.72 0.13
C PRO A 24 -38.56 -5.07 0.37
N SER A 25 -38.04 -6.02 -0.41
CA SER A 25 -36.63 -6.43 -0.32
C SER A 25 -35.68 -5.28 -0.65
N LEU A 26 -34.39 -5.40 -0.31
CA LEU A 26 -33.39 -4.41 -0.69
C LEU A 26 -33.32 -4.25 -2.22
N VAL A 27 -33.51 -5.33 -2.99
CA VAL A 27 -33.60 -5.28 -4.46
C VAL A 27 -34.77 -4.40 -4.92
N ASP A 28 -35.95 -4.58 -4.33
CA ASP A 28 -37.16 -3.83 -4.69
C ASP A 28 -37.03 -2.34 -4.34
N GLN A 29 -36.40 -2.04 -3.21
CA GLN A 29 -36.12 -0.67 -2.77
C GLN A 29 -35.11 0.02 -3.70
N VAL A 30 -34.01 -0.66 -4.04
CA VAL A 30 -32.99 -0.15 -4.97
C VAL A 30 -33.56 0.13 -6.36
N ALA A 31 -34.55 -0.64 -6.82
CA ALA A 31 -35.19 -0.41 -8.11
C ALA A 31 -35.90 0.96 -8.21
N LYS A 32 -36.27 1.58 -7.08
CA LYS A 32 -36.96 2.88 -7.00
C LYS A 32 -36.01 4.09 -6.85
N VAL A 33 -34.73 3.84 -6.58
CA VAL A 33 -33.70 4.89 -6.39
C VAL A 33 -33.57 5.76 -7.66
N PRO A 34 -33.36 7.08 -7.57
CA PRO A 34 -33.15 7.93 -8.75
C PRO A 34 -31.93 7.53 -9.59
N THR A 35 -31.91 7.96 -10.84
CA THR A 35 -30.75 7.76 -11.75
C THR A 35 -29.76 8.91 -11.72
N ASP A 36 -30.07 9.96 -10.97
CA ASP A 36 -29.25 11.15 -10.76
C ASP A 36 -27.94 10.82 -10.03
N PRO A 37 -26.91 11.67 -10.17
CA PRO A 37 -25.68 11.54 -9.40
C PRO A 37 -25.92 11.81 -7.92
N GLY A 38 -25.13 11.18 -7.07
CA GLY A 38 -25.32 11.29 -5.63
C GLY A 38 -24.42 10.40 -4.79
N CYS A 39 -24.66 10.46 -3.48
CA CYS A 39 -24.02 9.60 -2.49
C CYS A 39 -25.03 8.59 -1.93
N TYR A 40 -24.55 7.41 -1.55
CA TYR A 40 -25.31 6.38 -0.88
C TYR A 40 -24.59 5.90 0.38
N LEU A 41 -25.37 5.49 1.36
CA LEU A 41 -24.91 5.04 2.67
C LEU A 41 -25.51 3.67 2.95
N TRP A 42 -24.67 2.65 3.10
CA TRP A 42 -25.09 1.34 3.55
C TRP A 42 -25.07 1.28 5.08
N LYS A 43 -26.11 0.72 5.68
CA LYS A 43 -26.28 0.64 7.14
C LYS A 43 -26.51 -0.79 7.61
N ASP A 44 -26.02 -1.11 8.80
CA ASP A 44 -26.29 -2.38 9.46
C ASP A 44 -27.68 -2.41 10.14
N ALA A 45 -27.99 -3.51 10.82
CA ALA A 45 -29.26 -3.71 11.54
C ALA A 45 -29.47 -2.74 12.71
N ASP A 46 -28.38 -2.21 13.29
CA ASP A 46 -28.41 -1.21 14.37
C ASP A 46 -28.53 0.22 13.81
N GLY A 47 -28.54 0.38 12.48
CA GLY A 47 -28.64 1.66 11.78
C GLY A 47 -27.30 2.40 11.67
N ALA A 48 -26.17 1.77 12.04
CA ALA A 48 -24.86 2.36 11.90
C ALA A 48 -24.41 2.36 10.43
N VAL A 49 -23.83 3.48 9.97
CA VAL A 49 -23.32 3.60 8.59
C VAL A 49 -22.02 2.81 8.48
N ILE A 50 -22.04 1.74 7.69
CA ILE A 50 -20.90 0.83 7.52
C ILE A 50 -20.12 1.09 6.22
N TYR A 51 -20.75 1.74 5.23
CA TYR A 51 -20.08 2.17 3.99
C TYR A 51 -20.76 3.41 3.40
N VAL A 52 -19.94 4.30 2.83
CA VAL A 52 -20.38 5.44 2.03
C VAL A 52 -19.72 5.35 0.66
N GLY A 53 -20.50 5.60 -0.40
CA GLY A 53 -19.97 5.72 -1.75
C GLY A 53 -20.70 6.75 -2.61
N LYS A 54 -20.07 7.18 -3.69
CA LYS A 54 -20.67 8.03 -4.74
C LYS A 54 -21.03 7.26 -6.00
N ALA A 55 -21.95 7.82 -6.78
CA ALA A 55 -22.33 7.31 -8.08
C ALA A 55 -22.67 8.44 -9.07
N LYS A 56 -22.33 8.26 -10.35
CA LYS A 56 -22.91 9.07 -11.45
C LYS A 56 -24.38 8.75 -11.68
N ASN A 57 -24.75 7.50 -11.43
CA ASN A 57 -26.11 7.00 -11.52
C ASN A 57 -26.37 6.11 -10.31
N LEU A 58 -27.10 6.66 -9.32
CA LEU A 58 -27.36 5.99 -8.04
C LEU A 58 -28.02 4.62 -8.27
N ARG A 59 -29.12 4.54 -9.02
CA ARG A 59 -29.83 3.27 -9.28
C ARG A 59 -28.91 2.21 -9.88
N ALA A 60 -28.16 2.54 -10.93
CA ALA A 60 -27.28 1.60 -11.60
C ALA A 60 -26.19 1.11 -10.65
N ARG A 61 -25.63 2.01 -9.83
CA ARG A 61 -24.58 1.66 -8.88
C ARG A 61 -25.10 0.78 -7.75
N LEU A 62 -26.19 1.17 -7.08
CA LEU A 62 -26.77 0.37 -5.99
C LEU A 62 -27.25 -1.00 -6.48
N ARG A 63 -27.73 -1.09 -7.74
CA ARG A 63 -28.08 -2.37 -8.36
C ARG A 63 -26.89 -3.33 -8.36
N GLN A 64 -25.69 -2.87 -8.71
CA GLN A 64 -24.50 -3.73 -8.74
C GLN A 64 -24.18 -4.37 -7.38
N TYR A 65 -24.43 -3.65 -6.28
CA TYR A 65 -24.28 -4.18 -4.93
C TYR A 65 -25.31 -5.28 -4.65
N VAL A 66 -26.59 -5.01 -4.90
CA VAL A 66 -27.67 -5.96 -4.58
C VAL A 66 -27.73 -7.16 -5.54
N THR A 67 -27.17 -7.03 -6.75
CA THR A 67 -27.01 -8.14 -7.69
C THR A 67 -25.67 -8.86 -7.54
N LEU A 68 -24.79 -8.39 -6.64
CA LEU A 68 -23.44 -8.94 -6.41
C LEU A 68 -22.61 -9.07 -7.69
N THR A 69 -22.79 -8.13 -8.61
CA THR A 69 -22.05 -8.05 -9.88
C THR A 69 -20.86 -7.08 -9.79
N ASP A 70 -20.48 -6.68 -8.58
CA ASP A 70 -19.31 -5.87 -8.30
C ASP A 70 -18.13 -6.80 -7.97
N ASP A 71 -17.04 -6.66 -8.71
CA ASP A 71 -15.88 -7.56 -8.64
C ASP A 71 -15.07 -7.42 -7.34
N ARG A 72 -15.38 -6.42 -6.49
CA ARG A 72 -14.67 -6.20 -5.23
C ARG A 72 -15.08 -7.23 -4.19
N ALA A 73 -14.11 -7.99 -3.69
CA ALA A 73 -14.30 -9.09 -2.74
C ALA A 73 -15.01 -8.69 -1.42
N LYS A 74 -14.92 -7.43 -0.98
CA LYS A 74 -15.61 -6.93 0.22
C LYS A 74 -17.13 -6.81 0.07
N ILE A 75 -17.65 -6.74 -1.15
CA ILE A 75 -19.05 -6.39 -1.42
C ILE A 75 -20.00 -7.49 -0.95
N PRO A 76 -19.79 -8.79 -1.26
CA PRO A 76 -20.65 -9.84 -0.72
C PRO A 76 -20.65 -9.94 0.80
N LEU A 77 -19.51 -9.64 1.44
CA LEU A 77 -19.40 -9.62 2.91
C LEU A 77 -20.21 -8.48 3.51
N MET A 78 -19.99 -7.27 2.97
CA MET A 78 -20.69 -6.07 3.42
C MET A 78 -22.19 -6.22 3.23
N MET A 79 -22.65 -6.73 2.08
CA MET A 79 -24.08 -6.89 1.79
C MET A 79 -24.80 -7.89 2.69
N GLN A 80 -24.10 -8.81 3.37
CA GLN A 80 -24.70 -9.66 4.41
C GLN A 80 -24.97 -8.90 5.72
N LEU A 81 -24.23 -7.83 5.98
CA LEU A 81 -24.42 -6.99 7.16
C LEU A 81 -25.43 -5.87 6.91
N VAL A 82 -25.66 -5.50 5.65
CA VAL A 82 -26.57 -4.42 5.27
C VAL A 82 -28.01 -4.77 5.62
N ALA A 83 -28.65 -3.94 6.43
CA ALA A 83 -30.09 -4.01 6.69
C ALA A 83 -30.88 -2.90 5.98
N SER A 84 -30.26 -1.74 5.76
CA SER A 84 -30.91 -0.59 5.10
C SER A 84 -29.91 0.31 4.39
N PHE A 85 -30.41 1.27 3.61
CA PHE A 85 -29.58 2.27 2.96
C PHE A 85 -30.27 3.63 2.85
N ASP A 86 -29.46 4.69 2.79
CA ASP A 86 -29.89 6.04 2.44
C ASP A 86 -29.19 6.50 1.15
N TYR A 87 -29.73 7.53 0.50
CA TYR A 87 -29.05 8.23 -0.58
C TYR A 87 -29.36 9.73 -0.57
N ILE A 88 -28.43 10.51 -1.12
CA ILE A 88 -28.54 11.96 -1.31
C ILE A 88 -28.25 12.25 -2.77
N VAL A 89 -29.20 12.88 -3.46
CA VAL A 89 -29.06 13.33 -4.86
C VAL A 89 -28.37 14.70 -4.87
N VAL A 90 -27.47 14.89 -5.84
CA VAL A 90 -26.78 16.17 -6.07
C VAL A 90 -26.83 16.55 -7.55
N GLU A 91 -26.46 17.77 -7.90
CA GLU A 91 -26.60 18.27 -9.27
C GLU A 91 -25.46 17.80 -10.19
N SER A 92 -24.30 17.46 -9.62
CA SER A 92 -23.12 17.07 -10.38
C SER A 92 -22.30 15.97 -9.72
N GLU A 93 -21.53 15.24 -10.53
CA GLU A 93 -20.58 14.24 -10.01
C GLU A 93 -19.51 14.85 -9.10
N HIS A 94 -19.17 16.13 -9.34
CA HIS A 94 -18.25 16.87 -8.50
C HIS A 94 -18.81 17.10 -7.10
N GLU A 95 -20.08 17.49 -6.99
CA GLU A 95 -20.76 17.61 -5.70
C GLU A 95 -20.87 16.26 -5.00
N ALA A 96 -21.16 15.18 -5.74
CA ALA A 96 -21.20 13.82 -5.18
C ALA A 96 -19.84 13.42 -4.59
N LEU A 97 -18.74 13.86 -5.21
CA LEU A 97 -17.39 13.63 -4.69
C LEU A 97 -17.13 14.40 -3.39
N VAL A 98 -17.53 15.67 -3.32
CA VAL A 98 -17.36 16.51 -2.14
C VAL A 98 -18.22 15.98 -0.97
N LEU A 99 -19.47 15.62 -1.26
CA LEU A 99 -20.41 15.07 -0.28
C LEU A 99 -19.98 13.71 0.25
N GLU A 100 -19.52 12.80 -0.61
CA GLU A 100 -19.02 11.47 -0.19
C GLU A 100 -17.90 11.62 0.85
N ARG A 101 -16.95 12.53 0.59
CA ARG A 101 -15.86 12.83 1.52
C ARG A 101 -16.40 13.32 2.87
N GLU A 102 -17.37 14.24 2.87
CA GLU A 102 -17.97 14.79 4.10
C GLU A 102 -18.70 13.71 4.91
N LEU A 103 -19.43 12.83 4.24
CA LEU A 103 -20.12 11.70 4.86
C LEU A 103 -19.13 10.68 5.44
N ILE A 104 -18.04 10.35 4.73
CA ILE A 104 -16.99 9.45 5.27
C ILE A 104 -16.34 10.08 6.51
N ALA A 105 -16.04 11.38 6.48
CA ALA A 105 -15.47 12.09 7.63
C ALA A 105 -16.46 12.23 8.81
N GLN A 106 -17.77 12.22 8.55
CA GLN A 106 -18.79 12.27 9.58
C GLN A 106 -19.00 10.91 10.25
N TYR A 107 -19.09 9.85 9.45
CA TYR A 107 -19.51 8.53 9.93
C TYR A 107 -18.37 7.56 10.23
N HIS A 108 -17.16 7.81 9.72
CA HIS A 108 -16.02 6.89 9.79
C HIS A 108 -16.42 5.43 9.49
N PRO A 109 -17.03 5.15 8.32
CA PRO A 109 -17.64 3.86 8.06
C PRO A 109 -16.58 2.75 7.95
N TYR A 110 -16.87 1.62 8.55
CA TYR A 110 -15.94 0.51 8.71
C TYR A 110 -15.35 -0.04 7.39
N PHE A 111 -16.13 -0.04 6.30
CA PHE A 111 -15.70 -0.57 5.00
C PHE A 111 -15.04 0.46 4.06
N ASN A 112 -14.91 1.71 4.51
CA ASN A 112 -14.14 2.75 3.82
C ASN A 112 -12.66 2.74 4.30
N VAL A 113 -11.76 3.30 3.50
CA VAL A 113 -10.35 3.45 3.90
C VAL A 113 -10.21 4.52 4.96
N ASP A 114 -9.53 4.22 6.06
CA ASP A 114 -9.20 5.21 7.10
C ASP A 114 -7.68 5.30 7.31
N TYR A 115 -7.22 6.38 7.95
CA TYR A 115 -5.81 6.57 8.29
C TYR A 115 -5.55 5.88 9.63
N LYS A 116 -4.60 4.94 9.67
CA LYS A 116 -4.27 4.20 10.90
C LYS A 116 -3.54 5.06 11.91
N ASP A 117 -2.73 5.98 11.40
CA ASP A 117 -1.95 6.91 12.21
C ASP A 117 -2.57 8.30 12.06
N ASP A 118 -3.52 8.63 12.93
CA ASP A 118 -4.04 10.00 13.10
C ASP A 118 -2.99 10.91 13.78
N LYS A 119 -1.70 10.64 13.53
CA LYS A 119 -0.65 11.59 13.80
C LYS A 119 -0.95 12.79 12.95
N SER A 120 -1.59 13.76 13.57
CA SER A 120 -1.68 15.13 13.11
C SER A 120 -0.34 15.54 12.52
N TYR A 121 -0.28 15.49 11.19
CA TYR A 121 0.95 15.77 10.49
C TYR A 121 1.34 17.22 10.76
N PRO A 122 2.63 17.52 10.83
CA PRO A 122 3.06 18.89 11.03
C PRO A 122 2.75 19.70 9.77
N TYR A 123 1.99 20.77 9.94
CA TYR A 123 1.68 21.77 8.91
C TYR A 123 2.32 23.11 9.25
N ILE A 124 2.65 23.87 8.21
CA ILE A 124 2.91 25.31 8.32
C ILE A 124 1.60 26.02 7.97
N ALA A 125 1.13 26.84 8.90
CA ALA A 125 -0.11 27.58 8.76
C ALA A 125 0.16 29.08 8.70
N ILE A 126 -0.59 29.78 7.85
CA ILE A 126 -0.63 31.25 7.79
C ILE A 126 -2.05 31.67 8.12
N THR A 127 -2.24 32.46 9.19
CA THR A 127 -3.57 32.94 9.58
C THR A 127 -4.15 33.83 8.50
N ARG A 128 -5.45 33.69 8.22
CA ARG A 128 -6.23 34.57 7.34
C ARG A 128 -7.19 35.38 8.20
N GLY A 129 -7.57 36.56 7.71
CA GLY A 129 -8.49 37.47 8.41
C GLY A 129 -7.83 38.43 9.39
N ASP A 130 -6.59 38.20 9.82
CA ASP A 130 -5.79 39.19 10.53
C ASP A 130 -5.26 40.25 9.53
N LEU A 131 -5.22 41.54 9.92
CA LEU A 131 -4.53 42.60 9.14
C LEU A 131 -3.05 42.27 8.93
N PHE A 132 -2.43 41.58 9.89
CA PHE A 132 -1.07 41.07 9.82
C PHE A 132 -1.08 39.53 9.96
N PRO A 133 -1.33 38.78 8.86
CA PRO A 133 -1.27 37.32 8.83
C PRO A 133 0.00 36.76 9.45
N ALA A 134 -0.10 35.81 10.38
CA ALA A 134 1.06 35.25 11.07
C ALA A 134 1.33 33.79 10.69
N ILE A 135 2.62 33.45 10.58
CA ILE A 135 3.07 32.09 10.30
C ILE A 135 3.15 31.28 11.62
N LYS A 136 2.73 30.02 11.57
CA LYS A 136 2.87 29.09 12.70
C LYS A 136 3.08 27.67 12.23
N TYR A 137 3.76 26.90 13.07
CA TYR A 137 3.70 25.46 13.02
C TYR A 137 2.42 24.98 13.72
N THR A 138 1.75 23.96 13.18
CA THR A 138 0.58 23.38 13.84
C THR A 138 0.38 21.90 13.48
N ARG A 139 -0.32 21.21 14.36
CA ARG A 139 -0.85 19.85 14.22
C ARG A 139 -2.37 19.86 14.48
N GLU A 140 -2.94 21.03 14.74
CA GLU A 140 -4.36 21.14 15.05
C GLU A 140 -5.18 20.99 13.77
N ARG A 141 -6.44 20.56 13.95
CA ARG A 141 -7.43 20.50 12.87
C ARG A 141 -7.48 21.83 12.11
N HIS A 142 -7.59 21.72 10.79
CA HIS A 142 -7.58 22.88 9.91
C HIS A 142 -8.79 23.78 10.16
N ARG A 143 -8.55 25.08 10.22
CA ARG A 143 -9.54 26.12 10.42
C ARG A 143 -9.83 26.83 9.09
N PRO A 144 -11.08 27.19 8.78
CA PRO A 144 -11.43 27.87 7.53
C PRO A 144 -10.69 29.21 7.32
N ASP A 145 -10.39 29.90 8.42
CA ASP A 145 -9.70 31.18 8.46
C ASP A 145 -8.17 31.05 8.42
N THR A 146 -7.61 29.91 8.02
CA THR A 146 -6.16 29.69 8.05
C THR A 146 -5.76 28.88 6.83
N ARG A 147 -4.64 29.25 6.21
CA ARG A 147 -4.07 28.51 5.08
C ARG A 147 -3.02 27.54 5.56
N TYR A 148 -3.10 26.30 5.12
CA TYR A 148 -2.21 25.22 5.56
C TYR A 148 -1.35 24.73 4.40
N TYR A 149 -0.06 24.60 4.67
CA TYR A 149 0.98 24.09 3.78
C TYR A 149 1.61 22.89 4.46
N GLY A 150 1.71 21.79 3.72
CA GLY A 150 2.07 20.52 4.34
C GLY A 150 1.44 19.35 3.60
N PRO A 151 1.46 18.16 4.23
CA PRO A 151 2.13 17.85 5.49
C PRO A 151 3.67 17.85 5.38
N TYR A 152 4.37 17.95 6.52
CA TYR A 152 5.84 17.85 6.61
C TYR A 152 6.26 16.49 7.21
N THR A 153 7.48 16.04 6.88
CA THR A 153 8.05 14.77 7.38
C THR A 153 8.07 14.69 8.90
N ASP A 154 8.48 15.78 9.54
CA ASP A 154 8.51 15.92 10.98
C ASP A 154 8.40 17.39 11.41
N SER A 155 8.27 17.59 12.71
CA SER A 155 8.14 18.93 13.29
C SER A 155 9.42 19.76 13.22
N ARG A 156 10.59 19.14 13.07
CA ARG A 156 11.86 19.83 12.92
C ARG A 156 11.93 20.46 11.54
N ALA A 157 11.63 19.70 10.47
CA ALA A 157 11.59 20.16 9.10
C ALA A 157 10.62 21.35 8.91
N ALA A 158 9.41 21.26 9.47
CA ALA A 158 8.45 22.37 9.44
C ALA A 158 8.97 23.63 10.15
N ARG A 159 9.55 23.49 11.35
CA ARG A 159 10.09 24.63 12.10
C ARG A 159 11.32 25.25 11.45
N GLU A 160 12.22 24.46 10.90
CA GLU A 160 13.39 24.92 10.13
C GLU A 160 12.95 25.70 8.89
N THR A 161 11.92 25.23 8.19
CA THR A 161 11.32 25.94 7.05
C THR A 161 10.77 27.29 7.47
N ILE A 162 10.00 27.37 8.57
CA ILE A 162 9.50 28.64 9.13
C ILE A 162 10.67 29.57 9.48
N ASP A 163 11.69 29.06 10.18
CA ASP A 163 12.83 29.87 10.60
C ASP A 163 13.57 30.47 9.41
N THR A 164 13.74 29.68 8.35
CA THR A 164 14.39 30.09 7.11
C THR A 164 13.57 31.14 6.37
N LEU A 165 12.26 30.87 6.19
CA LEU A 165 11.33 31.81 5.58
C LEU A 165 11.32 33.16 6.27
N ARG A 166 11.33 33.19 7.60
CA ARG A 166 11.31 34.44 8.37
C ARG A 166 12.60 35.25 8.24
N LYS A 167 13.73 34.62 7.89
CA LYS A 167 14.99 35.34 7.58
C LYS A 167 14.95 35.94 6.17
N VAL A 168 14.34 35.24 5.22
CA VAL A 168 14.25 35.65 3.81
C VAL A 168 13.17 36.71 3.62
N CYS A 169 11.96 36.45 4.11
CA CYS A 169 10.79 37.32 4.04
C CYS A 169 10.23 37.49 5.46
N PRO A 170 10.66 38.54 6.20
CA PRO A 170 10.22 38.75 7.58
C PRO A 170 8.70 38.80 7.69
N VAL A 171 8.15 37.87 8.46
CA VAL A 171 6.72 37.78 8.80
C VAL A 171 6.54 37.52 10.30
N CYS A 172 5.42 37.96 10.85
CA CYS A 172 5.08 37.75 12.25
C CYS A 172 4.90 36.25 12.53
N SER A 173 5.45 35.79 13.65
CA SER A 173 5.14 34.46 14.19
C SER A 173 3.87 34.54 15.04
N ALA A 174 2.97 33.56 14.93
CA ALA A 174 1.79 33.51 15.78
C ALA A 174 2.13 33.28 17.26
N SER A 175 3.37 32.86 17.59
CA SER A 175 3.86 32.77 18.96
C SER A 175 4.34 34.12 19.53
N CYS A 176 4.52 35.15 18.69
CA CYS A 176 5.04 36.45 19.12
C CYS A 176 4.04 37.20 20.01
N ALA A 177 4.43 37.49 21.26
CA ALA A 177 3.59 38.19 22.22
C ALA A 177 3.23 39.61 21.75
N GLU A 178 4.17 40.31 21.12
CA GLU A 178 3.96 41.68 20.64
C GLU A 178 3.01 41.71 19.42
N TRP A 179 3.08 40.71 18.53
CA TRP A 179 2.07 40.54 17.47
C TRP A 179 0.68 40.27 18.06
N LYS A 180 0.57 39.37 19.06
CA LYS A 180 -0.71 39.12 19.76
C LYS A 180 -1.27 40.39 20.41
N ARG A 181 -0.41 41.29 20.90
CA ARG A 181 -0.85 42.59 21.44
C ARG A 181 -1.47 43.46 20.35
N VAL A 182 -0.82 43.57 19.18
CA VAL A 182 -1.35 44.34 18.03
C VAL A 182 -2.69 43.78 17.58
N ARG A 183 -2.78 42.44 17.42
CA ARG A 183 -4.04 41.77 17.08
C ARG A 183 -5.16 42.12 18.08
N ARG A 184 -4.90 42.02 19.39
CA ARG A 184 -5.89 42.38 20.43
C ARG A 184 -6.31 43.86 20.39
N LEU A 185 -5.43 44.77 19.96
CA LEU A 185 -5.80 46.18 19.79
C LEU A 185 -6.79 46.34 18.63
N LEU A 186 -6.50 45.70 17.49
CA LEU A 186 -7.39 45.68 16.32
C LEU A 186 -8.72 45.00 16.62
N ASP A 187 -8.72 43.88 17.36
CA ASP A 187 -9.95 43.19 17.78
C ASP A 187 -10.85 44.11 18.65
N LYS A 188 -10.25 44.94 19.51
CA LYS A 188 -10.98 45.89 20.36
C LYS A 188 -11.45 47.13 19.60
N ARG A 189 -10.69 47.55 18.59
CA ARG A 189 -10.95 48.78 17.81
C ARG A 189 -10.66 48.52 16.33
N PRO A 190 -11.58 47.87 15.61
CA PRO A 190 -11.38 47.56 14.18
C PRO A 190 -11.20 48.82 13.31
N ALA A 191 -11.81 49.94 13.72
CA ALA A 191 -11.67 51.23 13.02
C ALA A 191 -10.25 51.82 13.08
N ASP A 192 -9.39 51.34 13.99
CA ASP A 192 -8.00 51.78 14.10
C ASP A 192 -7.09 51.10 13.06
N ALA A 193 -7.61 50.21 12.20
CA ALA A 193 -6.82 49.46 11.21
C ALA A 193 -5.97 50.35 10.31
N ASP A 194 -6.53 51.46 9.82
CA ASP A 194 -5.84 52.37 8.89
C ASP A 194 -4.74 53.20 9.58
N VAL A 195 -4.78 53.31 10.92
CA VAL A 195 -3.84 54.11 11.71
C VAL A 195 -3.01 53.27 12.69
N ILE A 196 -3.11 51.94 12.61
CA ILE A 196 -2.47 51.02 13.56
C ILE A 196 -0.95 51.17 13.59
N GLU A 197 -0.37 51.53 12.45
CA GLU A 197 1.06 51.79 12.26
C GLU A 197 1.51 52.95 13.14
N LEU A 198 0.78 54.08 13.12
CA LEU A 198 1.04 55.24 13.99
C LEU A 198 0.87 54.90 15.46
N ILE A 199 -0.19 54.16 15.80
CA ILE A 199 -0.46 53.74 17.19
C ILE A 199 0.71 52.89 17.70
N CYS A 200 1.19 51.96 16.89
CA CYS A 200 2.31 51.09 17.24
C CYS A 200 3.65 51.83 17.25
N ALA A 201 3.85 52.84 16.41
CA ALA A 201 5.04 53.67 16.44
C ALA A 201 5.15 54.50 17.73
N GLN A 202 4.02 55.02 18.24
CA GLN A 202 4.01 55.85 19.45
C GLN A 202 4.02 55.03 20.75
N LYS A 203 3.30 53.90 20.78
CA LYS A 203 3.03 53.14 22.03
C LYS A 203 3.65 51.75 22.03
N GLY A 204 4.16 51.31 20.89
CA GLY A 204 4.73 49.98 20.72
C GLY A 204 6.23 49.94 21.00
N ARG A 205 6.78 48.74 20.91
CA ARG A 205 8.21 48.48 21.05
C ARG A 205 8.61 47.35 20.11
N PRO A 206 9.82 47.39 19.51
CA PRO A 206 10.29 46.30 18.69
C PRO A 206 10.46 45.02 19.53
N CYS A 207 10.05 43.89 18.97
CA CYS A 207 10.24 42.58 19.60
C CYS A 207 11.65 42.03 19.31
N PHE A 208 12.06 41.01 20.07
CA PHE A 208 13.35 40.34 19.83
C PHE A 208 13.52 39.89 18.38
N ASP A 209 12.47 39.29 17.79
CA ASP A 209 12.50 38.83 16.41
C ASP A 209 12.82 39.95 15.41
N TYR A 210 12.36 41.19 15.66
CA TYR A 210 12.70 42.34 14.83
C TYR A 210 14.20 42.65 14.90
N HIS A 211 14.78 42.69 16.10
CA HIS A 211 16.20 42.96 16.28
C HIS A 211 17.11 41.91 15.64
N VAL A 212 16.68 40.64 15.59
CA VAL A 212 17.42 39.56 14.90
C VAL A 212 17.02 39.37 13.44
N GLY A 213 16.24 40.31 12.87
CA GLY A 213 15.88 40.31 11.44
C GLY A 213 14.86 39.26 11.00
N ARG A 214 14.17 38.60 11.94
CA ARG A 214 13.09 37.62 11.70
C ARG A 214 11.69 38.23 11.80
N GLY A 215 11.59 39.37 12.45
CA GLY A 215 10.37 40.11 12.72
C GLY A 215 10.24 41.29 11.77
N PRO A 216 9.05 41.55 11.21
CA PRO A 216 8.81 42.65 10.29
C PRO A 216 8.68 44.02 10.99
N GLY A 217 8.51 44.05 12.32
CA GLY A 217 8.41 45.30 13.08
C GLY A 217 7.01 45.91 13.21
N VAL A 218 5.95 45.14 12.88
CA VAL A 218 4.54 45.53 13.05
C VAL A 218 4.24 46.09 14.45
N CYS A 219 4.80 45.48 15.49
CA CYS A 219 4.62 45.88 16.89
C CYS A 219 5.14 47.28 17.25
N ALA A 220 5.93 47.89 16.37
CA ALA A 220 6.54 49.21 16.52
C ALA A 220 6.25 50.13 15.33
N GLY A 221 5.31 49.77 14.44
CA GLY A 221 4.97 50.58 13.27
C GLY A 221 6.08 50.72 12.23
N MET A 222 7.05 49.78 12.18
CA MET A 222 8.22 49.86 11.30
C MET A 222 7.96 49.34 9.87
N ILE A 223 6.77 48.81 9.61
CA ILE A 223 6.37 48.27 8.31
C ILE A 223 4.89 48.60 8.10
N SER A 224 4.53 48.94 6.87
CA SER A 224 3.13 49.16 6.55
C SER A 224 2.37 47.85 6.33
N SER A 225 1.05 47.90 6.47
CA SER A 225 0.16 46.78 6.16
C SER A 225 0.32 46.31 4.70
N ASP A 226 0.49 47.24 3.75
CA ASP A 226 0.73 46.93 2.33
C ASP A 226 2.07 46.24 2.08
N GLU A 227 3.14 46.74 2.70
CA GLU A 227 4.47 46.13 2.58
C GLU A 227 4.50 44.76 3.27
N TYR A 228 3.84 44.64 4.42
CA TYR A 228 3.68 43.37 5.10
C TYR A 228 2.93 42.35 4.24
N ALA A 229 1.86 42.76 3.57
CA ALA A 229 1.10 41.89 2.66
C ALA A 229 1.97 41.40 1.49
N LYS A 230 2.95 42.18 1.01
CA LYS A 230 3.94 41.71 0.02
C LYS A 230 4.80 40.58 0.61
N ASN A 231 5.27 40.71 1.85
CA ASN A 231 6.05 39.65 2.50
C ASN A 231 5.23 38.37 2.69
N VAL A 232 3.97 38.49 3.11
CA VAL A 232 3.07 37.32 3.24
C VAL A 232 2.90 36.62 1.90
N ARG A 233 2.63 37.36 0.81
CA ARG A 233 2.51 36.77 -0.54
C ARG A 233 3.79 36.05 -0.97
N ARG A 234 4.97 36.60 -0.67
CA ARG A 234 6.27 35.96 -0.96
C ARG A 234 6.43 34.64 -0.21
N VAL A 235 6.07 34.61 1.08
CA VAL A 235 6.08 33.39 1.90
C VAL A 235 5.09 32.35 1.37
N GLU A 236 3.86 32.77 1.03
CA GLU A 236 2.85 31.88 0.44
C GLU A 236 3.32 31.26 -0.89
N ARG A 237 3.96 32.05 -1.77
CA ARG A 237 4.53 31.58 -3.04
C ARG A 237 5.67 30.59 -2.80
N PHE A 238 6.58 30.90 -1.88
CA PHE A 238 7.68 30.00 -1.52
C PHE A 238 7.15 28.65 -1.01
N LEU A 239 6.16 28.67 -0.11
CA LEU A 239 5.55 27.47 0.45
C LEU A 239 4.74 26.66 -0.59
N SER A 240 4.30 27.31 -1.67
CA SER A 240 3.65 26.65 -2.82
C SER A 240 4.65 26.18 -3.89
N GLY A 241 5.96 26.31 -3.63
CA GLY A 241 7.03 25.84 -4.51
C GLY A 241 7.53 26.83 -5.56
N GLN A 242 7.01 28.06 -5.62
CA GLN A 242 7.39 29.09 -6.61
C GLN A 242 8.63 29.88 -6.16
N ARG A 243 9.78 29.21 -6.08
CA ARG A 243 11.02 29.81 -5.55
C ARG A 243 11.73 30.67 -6.59
N ARG A 244 11.77 30.23 -7.84
CA ARG A 244 12.50 30.91 -8.92
C ARG A 244 11.98 32.33 -9.15
N GLU A 245 10.66 32.52 -9.09
CA GLU A 245 10.04 33.85 -9.18
C GLU A 245 10.47 34.76 -8.03
N LEU A 246 10.45 34.24 -6.78
CA LEU A 246 10.93 34.99 -5.62
C LEU A 246 12.41 35.36 -5.74
N THR A 247 13.26 34.44 -6.18
CA THR A 247 14.68 34.69 -6.41
C THR A 247 14.90 35.77 -7.46
N ASN A 248 14.12 35.76 -8.55
CA ASN A 248 14.20 36.78 -9.58
C ASN A 248 13.73 38.14 -9.07
N GLU A 249 12.62 38.21 -8.33
CA GLU A 249 12.15 39.45 -7.69
C GLU A 249 13.22 40.02 -6.73
N LEU A 250 13.83 39.19 -5.88
CA LEU A 250 14.88 39.62 -4.97
C LEU A 250 16.13 40.10 -5.71
N LYS A 251 16.48 39.52 -6.85
CA LYS A 251 17.59 39.99 -7.69
C LYS A 251 17.31 41.38 -8.26
N VAL A 252 16.08 41.63 -8.72
CA VAL A 252 15.65 42.95 -9.19
C VAL A 252 15.67 43.96 -8.04
N ASP A 253 15.05 43.64 -6.89
CA ASP A 253 15.06 44.50 -5.70
C ASP A 253 16.49 44.86 -5.24
N MET A 254 17.43 43.91 -5.35
CA MET A 254 18.84 44.12 -5.02
C MET A 254 19.53 45.06 -6.01
N ALA A 255 19.26 44.88 -7.31
CA ALA A 255 19.79 45.73 -8.36
C ALA A 255 19.29 47.18 -8.22
N ASP A 256 18.00 47.36 -7.92
CA ASP A 256 17.39 48.67 -7.70
C ASP A 256 17.96 49.38 -6.47
N ALA A 257 18.16 48.63 -5.36
CA ALA A 257 18.80 49.15 -4.17
C ALA A 257 20.25 49.59 -4.43
N ALA A 258 21.00 48.78 -5.19
CA ALA A 258 22.37 49.12 -5.58
C ALA A 258 22.42 50.34 -6.51
N ALA A 259 21.49 50.45 -7.48
CA ALA A 259 21.36 51.61 -8.36
C ALA A 259 21.01 52.89 -7.58
N SER A 260 20.27 52.75 -6.48
CA SER A 260 19.93 53.83 -5.55
C SER A 260 21.02 54.12 -4.51
N LEU A 261 22.19 53.47 -4.60
CA LEU A 261 23.32 53.56 -3.65
C LEU A 261 22.99 53.12 -2.20
N ASP A 262 21.90 52.37 -2.00
CA ASP A 262 21.52 51.77 -0.71
C ASP A 262 22.19 50.39 -0.55
N PHE A 263 23.49 50.41 -0.30
CA PHE A 263 24.31 49.20 -0.18
C PHE A 263 23.94 48.35 1.04
N GLU A 264 23.39 48.94 2.11
CA GLU A 264 22.93 48.19 3.27
C GLU A 264 21.69 47.34 2.93
N ARG A 265 20.72 47.90 2.21
CA ARG A 265 19.57 47.16 1.70
C ARG A 265 19.99 46.11 0.67
N ALA A 266 20.84 46.46 -0.29
CA ALA A 266 21.36 45.50 -1.27
C ALA A 266 22.09 44.33 -0.59
N GLY A 267 22.95 44.61 0.41
CA GLY A 267 23.64 43.59 1.19
C GLY A 267 22.69 42.71 2.01
N ARG A 268 21.60 43.27 2.57
CA ARG A 268 20.55 42.47 3.21
C ARG A 268 19.85 41.54 2.23
N ILE A 269 19.52 42.02 1.03
CA ILE A 269 18.87 41.19 0.00
C ILE A 269 19.82 40.09 -0.51
N LYS A 270 21.11 40.41 -0.71
CA LYS A 270 22.13 39.42 -1.07
C LYS A 270 22.20 38.27 -0.07
N ARG A 271 22.25 38.58 1.25
CA ARG A 271 22.23 37.54 2.30
C ARG A 271 20.96 36.68 2.26
N ARG A 272 19.82 37.25 1.89
CA ARG A 272 18.56 36.49 1.72
C ARG A 272 18.64 35.54 0.53
N LEU A 273 19.22 35.97 -0.59
CA LEU A 273 19.48 35.12 -1.77
C LEU A 273 20.41 33.97 -1.42
N GLU A 274 21.51 34.21 -0.70
CA GLU A 274 22.45 33.17 -0.26
C GLU A 274 21.76 32.09 0.62
N VAL A 275 20.82 32.50 1.47
CA VAL A 275 20.02 31.57 2.29
C VAL A 275 19.08 30.72 1.43
N ILE A 276 18.46 31.29 0.38
CA ILE A 276 17.62 30.55 -0.56
C ILE A 276 18.46 29.55 -1.35
N ASP A 277 19.58 30.00 -1.93
CA ASP A 277 20.44 29.18 -2.78
C ASP A 277 21.02 27.98 -2.00
N GLY A 278 21.38 28.17 -0.72
CA GLY A 278 21.85 27.06 0.14
C GLY A 278 20.82 25.97 0.44
N LEU A 279 19.51 26.22 0.25
CA LEU A 279 18.48 25.18 0.33
C LEU A 279 18.46 24.31 -0.93
N ASP A 280 18.83 24.88 -2.08
CA ASP A 280 18.78 24.21 -3.37
C ASP A 280 19.89 23.17 -3.55
N ASP A 281 21.05 23.39 -2.91
CA ASP A 281 22.20 22.46 -2.95
C ASP A 281 21.92 21.12 -2.26
N ARG A 282 20.93 21.06 -1.36
CA ARG A 282 20.54 19.83 -0.65
C ARG A 282 19.49 18.99 -1.39
N GLN A 283 18.90 19.52 -2.46
CA GLN A 283 17.76 18.88 -3.15
C GLN A 283 18.20 18.26 -4.47
N GLN A 284 17.86 16.97 -4.66
CA GLN A 284 18.16 16.26 -5.89
C GLN A 284 17.25 16.77 -7.02
N VAL A 285 17.86 17.27 -8.10
CA VAL A 285 17.17 17.56 -9.36
C VAL A 285 16.74 16.24 -9.98
N VAL A 286 15.46 16.12 -10.33
CA VAL A 286 14.93 14.89 -10.93
C VAL A 286 14.31 15.08 -12.29
N PHE A 287 13.91 16.31 -12.65
CA PHE A 287 13.55 16.64 -14.01
C PHE A 287 14.43 17.79 -14.54
N PRO A 288 14.91 17.71 -15.79
CA PRO A 288 15.68 18.79 -16.41
C PRO A 288 14.81 20.00 -16.75
N THR A 289 13.49 19.83 -16.83
CA THR A 289 12.50 20.90 -17.02
C THR A 289 11.82 21.28 -15.70
N GLY A 290 11.43 22.56 -15.59
CA GLY A 290 10.65 23.05 -14.44
C GLY A 290 9.22 22.49 -14.48
N VAL A 291 9.01 21.33 -13.89
CA VAL A 291 7.71 20.68 -13.77
C VAL A 291 7.25 20.68 -12.31
N ASP A 292 5.97 20.97 -12.10
CA ASP A 292 5.30 20.94 -10.79
C ASP A 292 4.30 19.79 -10.77
N LEU A 293 4.66 18.70 -10.09
CA LEU A 293 3.83 17.50 -9.99
C LEU A 293 4.03 16.78 -8.66
N ASP A 294 3.04 16.03 -8.21
CA ASP A 294 3.17 15.17 -7.03
C ASP A 294 3.09 13.70 -7.48
N LEU A 295 4.02 12.85 -7.03
CA LEU A 295 3.97 11.41 -7.30
C LEU A 295 3.59 10.65 -6.05
N ILE A 296 2.54 9.85 -6.12
CA ILE A 296 2.00 9.12 -4.97
C ILE A 296 2.25 7.63 -5.15
N GLY A 297 3.26 7.11 -4.48
CA GLY A 297 3.56 5.68 -4.45
C GLY A 297 2.85 4.99 -3.31
N PHE A 298 2.38 3.78 -3.54
CA PHE A 298 1.75 2.94 -2.52
C PHE A 298 2.51 1.63 -2.36
N TYR A 299 2.47 1.07 -1.17
CA TYR A 299 2.86 -0.29 -0.90
C TYR A 299 1.87 -0.90 0.08
N ARG A 300 1.30 -2.04 -0.28
CA ARG A 300 0.24 -2.67 0.47
C ARG A 300 0.77 -3.91 1.18
N GLU A 301 0.54 -3.97 2.49
CA GLU A 301 0.46 -5.22 3.24
C GLU A 301 -1.03 -5.50 3.51
N GLU A 302 -1.33 -6.70 3.95
CA GLU A 302 -2.68 -7.27 3.83
C GLU A 302 -3.82 -6.39 4.39
N THR A 303 -3.62 -5.84 5.58
CA THR A 303 -4.56 -5.02 6.37
C THR A 303 -4.11 -3.57 6.54
N ILE A 304 -2.93 -3.21 6.07
CA ILE A 304 -2.37 -1.86 6.21
C ILE A 304 -1.61 -1.47 4.95
N ALA A 305 -1.66 -0.21 4.57
CA ALA A 305 -0.92 0.29 3.42
C ALA A 305 0.01 1.44 3.82
N GLY A 306 1.18 1.47 3.21
CA GLY A 306 2.04 2.64 3.17
C GLY A 306 1.70 3.47 1.94
N ALA A 307 1.62 4.79 2.10
CA ALA A 307 1.63 5.73 0.98
C ALA A 307 2.79 6.69 1.13
N CYS A 308 3.38 7.11 0.01
CA CYS A 308 4.49 8.05 -0.03
C CYS A 308 4.25 9.07 -1.14
N VAL A 309 4.22 10.35 -0.79
CA VAL A 309 4.06 11.46 -1.73
C VAL A 309 5.42 12.13 -1.93
N PHE A 310 5.91 12.13 -3.16
CA PHE A 310 7.00 13.01 -3.58
C PHE A 310 6.42 14.31 -4.14
N VAL A 311 6.67 15.41 -3.44
CA VAL A 311 6.25 16.75 -3.85
C VAL A 311 7.36 17.33 -4.73
N VAL A 312 7.10 17.40 -6.04
CA VAL A 312 8.05 17.93 -7.03
C VAL A 312 7.62 19.32 -7.46
N ARG A 313 8.52 20.29 -7.32
CA ARG A 313 8.31 21.67 -7.76
C ARG A 313 9.56 22.15 -8.45
N GLU A 314 9.39 22.84 -9.57
CA GLU A 314 10.49 23.31 -10.41
C GLU A 314 11.45 22.17 -10.83
N GLY A 315 10.92 20.95 -11.02
CA GLY A 315 11.69 19.76 -11.39
C GLY A 315 12.53 19.12 -10.26
N ARG A 316 12.38 19.58 -9.02
CA ARG A 316 13.12 19.07 -7.84
C ARG A 316 12.17 18.47 -6.82
N VAL A 317 12.59 17.38 -6.17
CA VAL A 317 11.86 16.83 -5.01
C VAL A 317 12.08 17.77 -3.83
N GLN A 318 11.06 18.56 -3.50
CA GLN A 318 11.10 19.47 -2.35
C GLN A 318 10.79 18.74 -1.04
N ARG A 319 9.93 17.72 -1.10
CA ARG A 319 9.44 17.02 0.09
C ARG A 319 9.08 15.57 -0.22
N THR A 320 9.24 14.72 0.79
CA THR A 320 8.73 13.36 0.83
C THR A 320 7.77 13.26 2.00
N CYS A 321 6.53 12.81 1.79
CA CYS A 321 5.55 12.64 2.86
C CYS A 321 5.15 11.17 2.96
N GLU A 322 5.24 10.57 4.15
CA GLU A 322 4.96 9.14 4.37
C GLU A 322 3.71 8.95 5.24
N PHE A 323 2.84 8.03 4.84
CA PHE A 323 1.56 7.76 5.50
C PHE A 323 1.36 6.27 5.73
N ILE A 324 0.67 5.96 6.83
CA ILE A 324 0.20 4.61 7.15
C ILE A 324 -1.32 4.64 7.19
N LEU A 325 -1.92 3.88 6.28
CA LEU A 325 -3.35 3.76 6.09
C LEU A 325 -3.82 2.45 6.71
N ASP A 326 -4.98 2.48 7.37
CA ASP A 326 -5.65 1.27 7.79
C ASP A 326 -6.52 0.81 6.62
N LYS A 327 -6.30 -0.42 6.19
CA LYS A 327 -7.15 -1.00 5.17
C LYS A 327 -8.40 -1.49 5.91
N GLY A 328 -9.54 -0.84 5.70
CA GLY A 328 -10.83 -1.53 5.86
C GLY A 328 -10.79 -2.83 5.05
N PHE A 329 -11.55 -3.86 5.45
CA PHE A 329 -11.45 -5.18 4.81
C PHE A 329 -11.45 -5.10 3.27
N ASP A 330 -10.42 -5.72 2.67
CA ASP A 330 -10.21 -5.92 1.24
C ASP A 330 -10.61 -4.79 0.27
N VAL A 331 -10.13 -3.57 0.54
CA VAL A 331 -10.23 -2.46 -0.42
C VAL A 331 -9.30 -2.69 -1.64
N ASP A 332 -9.84 -2.48 -2.83
CA ASP A 332 -9.10 -2.55 -4.09
C ASP A 332 -8.10 -1.38 -4.24
N GLU A 333 -7.12 -1.53 -5.13
CA GLU A 333 -6.06 -0.53 -5.29
C GLU A 333 -6.58 0.83 -5.79
N ALA A 334 -7.57 0.84 -6.69
CA ALA A 334 -8.12 2.10 -7.22
C ALA A 334 -8.90 2.87 -6.15
N GLU A 335 -9.72 2.18 -5.34
CA GLU A 335 -10.44 2.78 -4.22
C GLU A 335 -9.49 3.30 -3.13
N LEU A 336 -8.41 2.56 -2.83
CA LEU A 336 -7.35 3.01 -1.92
C LEU A 336 -6.69 4.30 -2.39
N VAL A 337 -6.27 4.33 -3.66
CA VAL A 337 -5.60 5.48 -4.26
C VAL A 337 -6.56 6.68 -4.32
N ALA A 338 -7.80 6.48 -4.79
CA ALA A 338 -8.79 7.54 -4.89
C ALA A 338 -9.13 8.13 -3.51
N GLY A 339 -9.34 7.28 -2.51
CA GLY A 339 -9.60 7.70 -1.12
C GLY A 339 -8.45 8.51 -0.53
N PHE A 340 -7.21 8.05 -0.72
CA PHE A 340 -6.02 8.77 -0.26
C PHE A 340 -5.88 10.15 -0.94
N VAL A 341 -6.04 10.24 -2.25
CA VAL A 341 -5.92 11.52 -2.99
C VAL A 341 -6.96 12.53 -2.48
N LYS A 342 -8.21 12.11 -2.30
CA LYS A 342 -9.27 12.98 -1.77
C LYS A 342 -8.89 13.52 -0.39
N ARG A 343 -8.42 12.67 0.53
CA ARG A 343 -8.09 13.09 1.89
C ARG A 343 -6.81 13.93 1.96
N TYR A 344 -5.74 13.52 1.28
CA TYR A 344 -4.48 14.24 1.26
C TYR A 344 -4.63 15.67 0.74
N TYR A 345 -5.27 15.86 -0.42
CA TYR A 345 -5.48 17.20 -0.97
C TYR A 345 -6.63 17.95 -0.34
N ASP A 346 -7.41 17.34 0.56
CA ASP A 346 -8.36 18.09 1.36
C ASP A 346 -7.64 18.93 2.42
N GLU A 347 -6.61 18.35 3.02
CA GLU A 347 -5.88 18.98 4.11
C GLU A 347 -4.87 20.03 3.62
N THR A 348 -4.35 19.94 2.39
CA THR A 348 -3.32 20.88 1.91
C THR A 348 -3.83 21.90 0.88
N ALA A 349 -3.26 23.11 0.92
CA ALA A 349 -3.45 24.13 -0.11
C ALA A 349 -2.36 24.08 -1.21
N ASP A 350 -1.36 23.20 -1.07
CA ASP A 350 -0.25 23.02 -2.00
C ASP A 350 -0.62 21.98 -3.06
N ILE A 351 -1.31 22.41 -4.12
CA ILE A 351 -1.81 21.54 -5.20
C ILE A 351 -0.98 21.77 -6.48
N PRO A 352 -0.37 20.72 -7.06
CA PRO A 352 0.43 20.83 -8.28
C PRO A 352 -0.42 20.97 -9.56
N GLY A 353 0.26 21.13 -10.71
CA GLY A 353 -0.40 21.04 -12.02
C GLY A 353 -0.73 19.62 -12.46
N GLU A 354 -0.06 18.63 -11.87
CA GLU A 354 -0.23 17.22 -12.21
C GLU A 354 -0.04 16.34 -10.97
N VAL A 355 -0.85 15.30 -10.83
CA VAL A 355 -0.75 14.29 -9.76
C VAL A 355 -0.61 12.91 -10.40
N ASP A 356 0.54 12.29 -10.21
CA ASP A 356 0.87 10.97 -10.72
C ASP A 356 0.48 9.87 -9.71
N VAL A 357 -0.32 8.89 -10.15
CA VAL A 357 -0.85 7.78 -9.36
C VAL A 357 -0.49 6.41 -9.97
N PRO A 358 -0.45 5.31 -9.20
CA PRO A 358 0.03 4.01 -9.68
C PRO A 358 -0.98 3.23 -10.52
N VAL A 359 -2.24 3.67 -10.54
CA VAL A 359 -3.36 3.00 -11.20
C VAL A 359 -4.25 4.03 -11.89
N GLU A 360 -4.91 3.62 -12.97
CA GLU A 360 -5.90 4.46 -13.64
C GLU A 360 -7.20 4.51 -12.82
N LEU A 361 -7.67 5.72 -12.54
CA LEU A 361 -8.90 5.94 -11.77
C LEU A 361 -10.05 6.29 -12.70
N ALA A 362 -11.20 5.62 -12.52
CA ALA A 362 -12.40 5.87 -13.33
C ALA A 362 -12.94 7.32 -13.19
N ASP A 363 -12.66 7.98 -12.07
CA ASP A 363 -13.06 9.36 -11.77
C ASP A 363 -11.90 10.37 -11.85
N ALA A 364 -10.82 10.05 -12.57
CA ALA A 364 -9.64 10.91 -12.70
C ALA A 364 -9.95 12.33 -13.21
N GLU A 365 -10.84 12.48 -14.19
CA GLU A 365 -11.23 13.79 -14.72
C GLU A 365 -11.96 14.65 -13.69
N VAL A 366 -12.86 14.04 -12.91
CA VAL A 366 -13.66 14.72 -11.88
C VAL A 366 -12.77 15.13 -10.72
N MET A 367 -11.84 14.26 -10.32
CA MET A 367 -10.83 14.56 -9.31
C MET A 367 -9.89 15.67 -9.79
N GLY A 368 -9.47 15.65 -11.05
CA GLY A 368 -8.65 16.71 -11.65
C GLY A 368 -9.39 18.04 -11.66
N GLY A 369 -10.68 18.04 -12.02
CA GLY A 369 -11.56 19.20 -11.93
C GLY A 369 -11.71 19.74 -10.50
N TRP A 370 -11.83 18.85 -9.50
CA TRP A 370 -11.88 19.24 -8.10
C TRP A 370 -10.60 19.89 -7.59
N LEU A 371 -9.45 19.28 -7.90
CA LEU A 371 -8.15 19.87 -7.59
C LEU A 371 -7.95 21.20 -8.31
N ALA A 372 -8.41 21.30 -9.57
CA ALA A 372 -8.32 22.51 -10.36
C ALA A 372 -9.16 23.66 -9.76
N ALA A 373 -10.38 23.35 -9.31
CA ALA A 373 -11.25 24.32 -8.63
C ALA A 373 -10.60 24.82 -7.33
N LYS A 374 -10.03 23.92 -6.52
CA LYS A 374 -9.36 24.27 -5.27
C LYS A 374 -8.08 25.08 -5.48
N ARG A 375 -7.33 24.77 -6.54
CA ARG A 375 -6.09 25.48 -6.94
C ARG A 375 -6.36 26.81 -7.66
N GLY A 376 -7.49 26.94 -8.35
CA GLY A 376 -7.80 28.03 -9.29
C GLY A 376 -7.06 27.95 -10.62
N ARG A 377 -6.39 26.82 -10.92
CA ARG A 377 -5.65 26.54 -12.17
C ARG A 377 -5.77 25.06 -12.51
N ALA A 378 -5.62 24.69 -13.78
CA ALA A 378 -5.73 23.30 -14.21
C ALA A 378 -4.83 22.34 -13.40
N CYS A 379 -5.41 21.22 -13.00
CA CYS A 379 -4.73 20.11 -12.35
C CYS A 379 -5.19 18.82 -13.04
N ARG A 380 -4.26 17.92 -13.34
CA ARG A 380 -4.56 16.64 -14.00
C ARG A 380 -4.12 15.48 -13.13
N LEU A 381 -4.97 14.46 -13.00
CA LEU A 381 -4.53 13.15 -12.52
C LEU A 381 -3.97 12.35 -13.70
N HIS A 382 -2.85 11.69 -13.49
CA HIS A 382 -2.15 10.97 -14.54
C HIS A 382 -1.57 9.65 -14.01
N HIS A 383 -1.62 8.60 -14.83
CA HIS A 383 -1.03 7.30 -14.51
C HIS A 383 0.16 7.05 -15.45
N PRO A 384 1.40 7.36 -15.04
CA PRO A 384 2.56 7.20 -15.90
C PRO A 384 2.91 5.72 -16.07
N GLN A 385 2.91 5.24 -17.32
CA GLN A 385 3.27 3.85 -17.65
C GLN A 385 4.77 3.66 -17.95
N ARG A 386 5.48 4.71 -18.36
CA ARG A 386 6.90 4.67 -18.74
C ARG A 386 7.61 6.01 -18.55
N GLY A 387 8.94 6.00 -18.63
CA GLY A 387 9.78 7.21 -18.54
C GLY A 387 10.14 7.61 -17.11
N GLU A 388 10.61 8.86 -16.95
CA GLU A 388 11.16 9.36 -15.69
C GLU A 388 10.11 9.49 -14.58
N LYS A 389 8.89 9.93 -14.93
CA LYS A 389 7.73 9.95 -14.01
C LYS A 389 7.43 8.57 -13.44
N ARG A 390 7.39 7.53 -14.29
CA ARG A 390 7.21 6.13 -13.85
C ARG A 390 8.32 5.70 -12.89
N ARG A 391 9.58 6.00 -13.22
CA ARG A 391 10.74 5.63 -12.38
C ARG A 391 10.68 6.29 -10.99
N LEU A 392 10.28 7.55 -10.93
CA LEU A 392 10.06 8.27 -9.68
C LEU A 392 8.89 7.71 -8.88
N LEU A 393 7.80 7.35 -9.55
CA LEU A 393 6.64 6.73 -8.92
C LEU A 393 7.00 5.38 -8.29
N ASP A 394 7.80 4.55 -8.99
CA ASP A 394 8.33 3.30 -8.44
C ASP A 394 9.24 3.56 -7.22
N MET A 395 9.98 4.67 -7.22
CA MET A 395 10.80 5.07 -6.07
C MET A 395 9.93 5.54 -4.89
N ALA A 396 8.84 6.26 -5.14
CA ALA A 396 7.86 6.61 -4.12
C ALA A 396 7.24 5.33 -3.51
N ALA A 397 6.88 4.34 -4.33
CA ALA A 397 6.34 3.06 -3.85
C ALA A 397 7.36 2.30 -2.97
N LYS A 398 8.65 2.32 -3.32
CA LYS A 398 9.72 1.77 -2.46
C LYS A 398 9.84 2.50 -1.11
N ASN A 399 9.67 3.82 -1.09
CA ASN A 399 9.68 4.58 0.16
C ASN A 399 8.44 4.27 1.00
N ALA A 400 7.26 4.14 0.37
CA ALA A 400 6.04 3.68 1.03
C ALA A 400 6.25 2.31 1.71
N ARG A 401 6.92 1.37 1.02
CA ARG A 401 7.30 0.08 1.60
C ARG A 401 8.19 0.22 2.82
N HIS A 402 9.24 1.03 2.74
CA HIS A 402 10.15 1.23 3.87
C HIS A 402 9.45 1.90 5.06
N ALA A 403 8.57 2.87 4.81
CA ALA A 403 7.77 3.51 5.83
C ALA A 403 6.87 2.50 6.56
N LEU A 404 6.19 1.64 5.80
CA LEU A 404 5.34 0.59 6.34
C LEU A 404 6.12 -0.43 7.17
N MET A 405 7.26 -0.90 6.66
CA MET A 405 8.14 -1.82 7.39
C MET A 405 8.65 -1.24 8.72
N ARG A 406 9.04 0.05 8.74
CA ARG A 406 9.42 0.74 9.98
C ARG A 406 8.25 0.83 10.95
N TYR A 407 7.04 1.11 10.45
CA TYR A 407 5.83 1.15 11.27
C TYR A 407 5.56 -0.22 11.91
N MET A 408 5.55 -1.30 11.12
CA MET A 408 5.31 -2.66 11.60
C MET A 408 6.33 -3.09 12.66
N MET A 409 7.62 -2.81 12.43
CA MET A 409 8.67 -3.11 13.40
C MET A 409 8.49 -2.34 14.72
N ARG A 410 8.16 -1.04 14.64
CA ARG A 410 8.00 -0.19 15.84
C ARG A 410 6.77 -0.56 16.67
N THR A 411 5.71 -1.01 16.02
CA THR A 411 4.41 -1.28 16.66
C THR A 411 4.24 -2.73 17.09
N GLY A 412 5.14 -3.64 16.70
CA GLY A 412 4.92 -5.08 16.92
C GLY A 412 3.78 -5.65 16.07
N TYR A 413 3.31 -4.93 15.04
CA TYR A 413 2.13 -5.27 14.26
C TYR A 413 2.13 -6.72 13.74
N SER A 414 3.29 -7.20 13.29
CA SER A 414 3.42 -8.57 12.78
C SER A 414 3.18 -9.62 13.86
N ASP A 415 3.62 -9.38 15.09
CA ASP A 415 3.52 -10.35 16.19
C ASP A 415 2.09 -10.38 16.75
N ASP A 416 1.49 -9.21 16.99
CA ASP A 416 0.08 -9.09 17.41
C ASP A 416 -0.86 -9.76 16.41
N ARG A 417 -0.62 -9.53 15.11
CA ARG A 417 -1.39 -10.15 14.04
C ARG A 417 -1.21 -11.66 14.00
N THR A 418 0.02 -12.15 14.18
CA THR A 418 0.28 -13.60 14.18
C THR A 418 -0.45 -14.27 15.35
N ASN A 419 -0.41 -13.66 16.54
CA ASN A 419 -1.15 -14.15 17.70
C ASN A 419 -2.67 -14.15 17.45
N GLN A 420 -3.20 -13.08 16.86
CA GLN A 420 -4.61 -13.02 16.47
C GLN A 420 -4.97 -14.09 15.44
N ALA A 421 -4.10 -14.38 14.47
CA ALA A 421 -4.32 -15.44 13.49
C ALA A 421 -4.43 -16.81 14.15
N LEU A 422 -3.53 -17.12 15.10
CA LEU A 422 -3.52 -18.38 15.83
C LEU A 422 -4.79 -18.56 16.70
N LEU A 423 -5.21 -17.51 17.42
CA LEU A 423 -6.45 -17.51 18.21
C LEU A 423 -7.70 -17.65 17.33
N GLN A 424 -7.70 -17.01 16.15
CA GLN A 424 -8.80 -17.16 15.21
C GLN A 424 -8.86 -18.58 14.61
N LEU A 425 -7.71 -19.20 14.34
CA LEU A 425 -7.67 -20.59 13.87
C LEU A 425 -8.09 -21.58 14.96
N GLU A 426 -7.70 -21.36 16.21
CA GLU A 426 -8.20 -22.12 17.35
C GLU A 426 -9.73 -22.11 17.39
N SER A 427 -10.32 -20.91 17.38
CA SER A 427 -11.77 -20.76 17.45
C SER A 427 -12.48 -21.30 16.21
N ALA A 428 -11.93 -21.06 15.01
CA ALA A 428 -12.56 -21.49 13.76
C ALA A 428 -12.52 -23.02 13.62
N LEU A 429 -11.39 -23.64 13.94
CA LEU A 429 -11.17 -25.08 13.82
C LEU A 429 -11.48 -25.84 15.12
N ALA A 430 -12.13 -25.20 16.10
CA ALA A 430 -12.50 -25.79 17.39
C ALA A 430 -11.36 -26.59 18.06
N LEU A 431 -10.15 -26.01 18.05
CA LEU A 431 -8.96 -26.62 18.67
C LEU A 431 -8.94 -26.36 20.18
N ASP A 432 -8.31 -27.26 20.95
CA ASP A 432 -8.14 -27.09 22.40
C ASP A 432 -7.23 -25.91 22.78
N ALA A 433 -6.33 -25.51 21.86
CA ALA A 433 -5.37 -24.43 22.04
C ALA A 433 -4.94 -23.84 20.69
N PRO A 434 -4.36 -22.62 20.67
CA PRO A 434 -3.78 -22.02 19.46
C PRO A 434 -2.73 -22.94 18.82
N PRO A 435 -2.76 -23.18 17.49
CA PRO A 435 -1.87 -24.12 16.85
C PRO A 435 -0.48 -23.52 16.63
N LEU A 436 0.41 -23.64 17.63
CA LEU A 436 1.75 -23.07 17.59
C LEU A 436 2.64 -23.74 16.54
N ARG A 437 2.45 -25.04 16.29
CA ARG A 437 3.14 -25.81 15.27
C ARG A 437 2.17 -26.32 14.21
N ILE A 438 2.28 -25.79 12.99
CA ILE A 438 1.47 -26.17 11.84
C ILE A 438 2.34 -26.91 10.83
N GLU A 439 1.94 -28.12 10.43
CA GLU A 439 2.59 -28.88 9.36
C GLU A 439 1.68 -28.91 8.13
N CYS A 440 2.19 -28.52 6.97
CA CYS A 440 1.42 -28.54 5.72
C CYS A 440 2.04 -29.44 4.66
N PHE A 441 1.21 -30.27 4.06
CA PHE A 441 1.57 -31.25 3.03
C PHE A 441 0.97 -30.90 1.68
N ASP A 442 1.81 -30.83 0.66
CA ASP A 442 1.44 -30.73 -0.77
C ASP A 442 1.93 -31.97 -1.52
N ILE A 443 1.08 -32.54 -2.37
CA ILE A 443 1.45 -33.63 -3.28
C ILE A 443 1.45 -33.09 -4.69
N SER A 444 2.61 -33.23 -5.35
CA SER A 444 2.79 -32.79 -6.72
C SER A 444 3.33 -33.93 -7.58
N THR A 445 2.63 -34.23 -8.68
CA THR A 445 2.99 -35.28 -9.64
C THR A 445 3.58 -34.67 -10.91
N LEU A 446 4.74 -35.17 -11.36
CA LEU A 446 5.41 -34.69 -12.56
C LEU A 446 5.34 -35.69 -13.72
N HIS A 447 4.55 -35.37 -14.75
CA HIS A 447 4.39 -36.14 -16.01
C HIS A 447 4.31 -37.67 -15.83
N GLY A 448 3.58 -38.13 -14.81
CA GLY A 448 3.34 -39.55 -14.55
C GLY A 448 4.53 -40.37 -14.05
N ALA A 449 5.72 -39.79 -13.85
CA ALA A 449 6.94 -40.55 -13.52
C ALA A 449 7.53 -40.28 -12.13
N PHE A 450 7.31 -39.09 -11.55
CA PHE A 450 7.86 -38.75 -10.23
C PHE A 450 6.85 -37.97 -9.38
N THR A 451 6.23 -38.65 -8.41
CA THR A 451 5.39 -38.02 -7.39
C THR A 451 6.23 -37.63 -6.18
N VAL A 452 6.07 -36.40 -5.71
CA VAL A 452 6.80 -35.86 -4.57
C VAL A 452 5.81 -35.19 -3.64
N ALA A 453 5.94 -35.49 -2.34
CA ALA A 453 5.29 -34.71 -1.32
C ALA A 453 6.25 -33.71 -0.68
N SER A 454 5.76 -32.50 -0.50
CA SER A 454 6.46 -31.40 0.17
C SER A 454 5.81 -31.17 1.52
N MET A 455 6.63 -31.09 2.57
CA MET A 455 6.20 -30.75 3.92
C MET A 455 6.88 -29.45 4.35
N VAL A 456 6.06 -28.45 4.64
CA VAL A 456 6.49 -27.18 5.24
C VAL A 456 5.99 -27.09 6.68
N VAL A 457 6.72 -26.35 7.51
CA VAL A 457 6.44 -26.22 8.94
C VAL A 457 6.38 -24.76 9.31
N PHE A 458 5.35 -24.38 10.06
CA PHE A 458 5.24 -23.07 10.67
C PHE A 458 5.29 -23.25 12.19
N THR A 459 6.13 -22.44 12.85
CA THR A 459 6.28 -22.41 14.30
C THR A 459 5.95 -20.99 14.77
N ASN A 460 5.03 -20.85 15.72
CA ASN A 460 4.44 -19.59 16.17
C ASN A 460 3.98 -18.72 14.99
N GLY A 461 3.29 -19.35 14.04
CA GLY A 461 2.77 -18.70 12.82
C GLY A 461 3.82 -18.19 11.83
N LYS A 462 5.12 -18.52 12.02
CA LYS A 462 6.21 -18.14 11.11
C LYS A 462 6.84 -19.36 10.43
N PRO A 463 7.28 -19.26 9.16
CA PRO A 463 7.88 -20.40 8.47
C PRO A 463 9.19 -20.87 9.14
N ASP A 464 9.25 -22.14 9.54
CA ASP A 464 10.44 -22.81 10.08
C ASP A 464 11.12 -23.67 9.01
N LYS A 465 11.92 -23.01 8.18
CA LYS A 465 12.61 -23.62 7.03
C LYS A 465 13.55 -24.77 7.42
N SER A 466 14.04 -24.81 8.66
CA SER A 466 14.93 -25.86 9.14
C SER A 466 14.22 -27.22 9.23
N GLN A 467 12.90 -27.18 9.39
CA GLN A 467 12.04 -28.35 9.57
C GLN A 467 11.39 -28.83 8.27
N TYR A 468 11.62 -28.18 7.14
CA TYR A 468 11.01 -28.58 5.86
C TYR A 468 11.55 -29.92 5.40
N ARG A 469 10.69 -30.76 4.83
CA ARG A 469 11.08 -32.07 4.28
C ARG A 469 10.44 -32.33 2.93
N ARG A 470 11.12 -33.16 2.15
CA ARG A 470 10.64 -33.65 0.86
C ARG A 470 10.60 -35.17 0.90
N PHE A 471 9.51 -35.74 0.42
CA PHE A 471 9.31 -37.18 0.37
C PHE A 471 9.15 -37.58 -1.08
N LYS A 472 10.08 -38.40 -1.56
CA LYS A 472 9.89 -39.10 -2.83
C LYS A 472 8.95 -40.29 -2.56
N ILE A 473 7.84 -40.31 -3.27
CA ILE A 473 6.87 -41.42 -3.22
C ILE A 473 7.49 -42.62 -3.92
N ARG A 474 7.36 -43.80 -3.31
CA ARG A 474 7.95 -45.05 -3.82
C ARG A 474 6.90 -45.98 -4.42
N ALA A 475 5.62 -45.76 -4.13
CA ALA A 475 4.53 -46.54 -4.71
C ALA A 475 4.55 -46.47 -6.24
N GLU A 476 4.51 -47.63 -6.90
CA GLU A 476 4.23 -47.73 -8.33
C GLU A 476 2.75 -47.43 -8.54
N LEU A 477 2.48 -46.31 -9.21
CA LEU A 477 1.13 -45.81 -9.45
C LEU A 477 0.92 -45.67 -10.95
N ASP A 478 -0.01 -46.46 -11.51
CA ASP A 478 -0.36 -46.42 -12.93
C ASP A 478 -1.11 -45.10 -13.31
N GLU A 479 -1.75 -44.46 -12.32
CA GLU A 479 -2.39 -43.14 -12.39
C GLU A 479 -2.05 -42.30 -11.15
N ALA A 480 -2.15 -40.97 -11.23
CA ALA A 480 -1.88 -40.05 -10.11
C ALA A 480 -2.86 -40.29 -8.94
N ASN A 481 -2.48 -41.17 -8.01
CA ASN A 481 -3.27 -41.49 -6.84
C ASN A 481 -2.72 -40.74 -5.60
N ASP A 482 -3.24 -39.54 -5.40
CA ASP A 482 -2.85 -38.66 -4.29
C ASP A 482 -3.17 -39.28 -2.91
N PHE A 483 -4.15 -40.18 -2.82
CA PHE A 483 -4.51 -40.87 -1.58
C PHE A 483 -3.39 -41.78 -1.07
N VAL A 484 -2.86 -42.63 -1.95
CA VAL A 484 -1.78 -43.57 -1.61
C VAL A 484 -0.49 -42.81 -1.28
N SER A 485 -0.24 -41.75 -2.05
CA SER A 485 0.92 -40.87 -1.84
C SER A 485 0.86 -40.16 -0.49
N MET A 486 -0.31 -39.66 -0.08
CA MET A 486 -0.48 -39.01 1.24
C MET A 486 -0.30 -40.01 2.38
N SER A 487 -0.90 -41.19 2.25
CA SER A 487 -0.80 -42.26 3.24
C SER A 487 0.66 -42.70 3.48
N GLU A 488 1.44 -42.90 2.40
CA GLU A 488 2.88 -43.24 2.49
C GLU A 488 3.66 -42.16 3.26
N VAL A 489 3.39 -40.89 2.95
CA VAL A 489 4.14 -39.75 3.51
C VAL A 489 3.86 -39.58 4.99
N LEU A 490 2.60 -39.61 5.39
CA LEU A 490 2.20 -39.51 6.80
C LEU A 490 2.73 -40.70 7.60
N GLY A 491 2.62 -41.92 7.06
CA GLY A 491 3.20 -43.13 7.68
C GLY A 491 4.71 -43.01 7.90
N ARG A 492 5.45 -42.41 6.95
CA ARG A 492 6.89 -42.20 7.08
C ARG A 492 7.27 -41.04 7.99
N ARG A 493 6.48 -39.96 8.01
CA ARG A 493 6.70 -38.78 8.85
C ARG A 493 6.45 -39.09 10.32
N TYR A 494 5.37 -39.81 10.59
CA TYR A 494 4.87 -40.09 11.94
C TYR A 494 5.21 -41.49 12.43
N ALA A 495 6.11 -42.20 11.76
CA ALA A 495 6.67 -43.46 12.24
C ALA A 495 7.26 -43.28 13.65
N PRO A 496 7.11 -44.26 14.56
CA PRO A 496 7.57 -44.16 15.95
C PRO A 496 9.04 -43.71 16.10
N ASP A 497 9.94 -44.27 15.30
CA ASP A 497 11.37 -43.92 15.32
C ASP A 497 11.64 -42.46 14.91
N ARG A 498 10.78 -41.89 14.07
CA ARG A 498 10.87 -40.48 13.63
C ARG A 498 10.25 -39.53 14.63
N MET A 499 9.22 -39.98 15.35
CA MET A 499 8.58 -39.24 16.44
C MET A 499 9.44 -39.22 17.71
N ALA A 500 10.36 -40.18 17.87
CA ALA A 500 11.34 -40.22 18.96
C ALA A 500 12.55 -39.28 18.75
N ASP A 501 12.69 -38.64 17.58
CA ASP A 501 13.77 -37.68 17.31
C ASP A 501 13.52 -36.36 18.06
N GLU A 502 14.39 -35.97 19.00
CA GLU A 502 14.22 -34.74 19.79
C GLU A 502 14.14 -33.46 18.95
N ARG A 503 14.70 -33.44 17.73
CA ARG A 503 14.71 -32.25 16.85
C ARG A 503 13.58 -32.21 15.84
N PHE A 504 13.03 -33.37 15.46
CA PHE A 504 12.07 -33.50 14.36
C PHE A 504 10.78 -34.26 14.74
N GLY A 505 10.77 -34.91 15.89
CA GLY A 505 9.67 -35.73 16.40
C GLY A 505 8.58 -34.95 17.13
N SER A 506 8.70 -33.62 17.26
CA SER A 506 7.64 -32.79 17.80
C SER A 506 6.36 -32.96 16.97
N ARG A 507 5.28 -33.33 17.67
CA ARG A 507 3.94 -33.49 17.10
C ARG A 507 3.40 -32.11 16.69
N PRO A 508 2.77 -31.97 15.51
CA PRO A 508 2.07 -30.73 15.16
C PRO A 508 0.80 -30.54 16.00
N ASP A 509 0.45 -29.28 16.22
CA ASP A 509 -0.83 -28.88 16.81
C ASP A 509 -1.94 -28.85 15.74
N LEU A 510 -1.56 -28.63 14.48
CA LEU A 510 -2.45 -28.67 13.32
C LEU A 510 -1.75 -29.25 12.10
N LEU A 511 -2.39 -30.23 11.45
CA LEU A 511 -2.02 -30.79 10.16
C LEU A 511 -2.88 -30.15 9.06
N VAL A 512 -2.25 -29.53 8.06
CA VAL A 512 -2.92 -28.94 6.89
C VAL A 512 -2.60 -29.76 5.65
N VAL A 513 -3.61 -30.26 4.96
CA VAL A 513 -3.46 -31.01 3.73
C VAL A 513 -3.91 -30.15 2.55
N ASP A 514 -3.04 -29.92 1.56
CA ASP A 514 -3.44 -29.24 0.33
C ASP A 514 -4.29 -30.18 -0.52
N GLY A 515 -5.61 -29.96 -0.49
CA GLY A 515 -6.59 -30.87 -1.06
C GLY A 515 -7.96 -30.76 -0.38
N GLY A 516 -9.00 -31.21 -1.09
CA GLY A 516 -10.36 -31.22 -0.58
C GLY A 516 -10.66 -32.39 0.35
N LYS A 517 -11.94 -32.70 0.52
CA LYS A 517 -12.42 -33.84 1.33
C LYS A 517 -11.70 -35.17 1.07
N PRO A 518 -11.38 -35.58 -0.18
CA PRO A 518 -10.71 -36.87 -0.42
C PRO A 518 -9.33 -36.96 0.25
N GLN A 519 -8.53 -35.90 0.16
CA GLN A 519 -7.20 -35.84 0.76
C GLN A 519 -7.27 -35.76 2.29
N LEU A 520 -8.22 -34.99 2.82
CA LEU A 520 -8.51 -34.96 4.26
C LEU A 520 -8.87 -36.34 4.82
N THR A 521 -9.79 -37.04 4.13
CA THR A 521 -10.22 -38.40 4.53
C THR A 521 -9.05 -39.38 4.52
N ALA A 522 -8.14 -39.27 3.55
CA ALA A 522 -6.93 -40.08 3.48
C ALA A 522 -6.03 -39.87 4.70
N ALA A 523 -5.77 -38.60 5.03
CA ALA A 523 -4.94 -38.24 6.16
C ALA A 523 -5.53 -38.72 7.49
N MET A 524 -6.85 -38.55 7.68
CA MET A 524 -7.54 -39.03 8.88
C MET A 524 -7.42 -40.54 9.08
N ARG A 525 -7.63 -41.33 8.01
CA ARG A 525 -7.50 -42.80 8.08
C ARG A 525 -6.09 -43.20 8.49
N GLN A 526 -5.08 -42.59 7.87
CA GLN A 526 -3.69 -42.90 8.18
C GLN A 526 -3.28 -42.52 9.60
N LEU A 527 -3.76 -41.37 10.12
CA LEU A 527 -3.53 -40.96 11.50
C LEU A 527 -4.16 -41.93 12.50
N ALA A 528 -5.40 -42.39 12.22
CA ALA A 528 -6.08 -43.38 13.06
C ALA A 528 -5.34 -44.73 13.09
N GLU A 529 -4.83 -45.21 11.95
CA GLU A 529 -4.01 -46.44 11.87
C GLU A 529 -2.71 -46.33 12.68
N LEU A 530 -2.14 -45.13 12.77
CA LEU A 530 -0.94 -44.85 13.56
C LEU A 530 -1.25 -44.63 15.05
N GLY A 531 -2.53 -44.61 15.45
CA GLY A 531 -2.95 -44.30 16.81
C GLY A 531 -2.66 -42.86 17.23
N LEU A 532 -2.62 -41.92 16.27
CA LEU A 532 -2.30 -40.52 16.51
C LEU A 532 -3.56 -39.67 16.40
N ASP A 533 -3.87 -38.95 17.48
CA ASP A 533 -4.99 -38.02 17.52
C ASP A 533 -4.51 -36.59 17.25
N ILE A 534 -4.32 -36.21 15.98
CA ILE A 534 -3.81 -34.89 15.58
C ILE A 534 -4.93 -34.13 14.83
N PRO A 535 -5.25 -32.86 15.20
CA PRO A 535 -6.18 -32.05 14.44
C PRO A 535 -5.73 -31.89 12.98
N VAL A 536 -6.62 -32.17 12.04
CA VAL A 536 -6.33 -32.11 10.60
C VAL A 536 -7.40 -31.34 9.86
N CYS A 537 -6.99 -30.49 8.91
CA CYS A 537 -7.90 -29.83 7.97
C CYS A 537 -7.39 -29.94 6.53
N GLY A 538 -8.33 -29.94 5.59
CA GLY A 538 -8.06 -29.88 4.15
C GLY A 538 -8.22 -28.46 3.64
N LEU A 539 -7.34 -28.01 2.75
CA LEU A 539 -7.42 -26.68 2.14
C LEU A 539 -7.61 -26.81 0.63
N ALA A 540 -8.75 -26.34 0.12
CA ALA A 540 -9.02 -26.36 -1.32
C ALA A 540 -8.58 -25.07 -2.04
N LYS A 541 -8.30 -25.21 -3.34
CA LYS A 541 -7.60 -24.19 -4.14
C LYS A 541 -8.51 -23.07 -4.68
N ALA A 542 -9.81 -23.29 -4.83
CA ALA A 542 -10.71 -22.36 -5.51
C ALA A 542 -11.19 -21.21 -4.62
N ASP A 543 -11.58 -21.50 -3.37
CA ASP A 543 -12.30 -20.53 -2.52
C ASP A 543 -11.72 -20.40 -1.10
N GLU A 544 -10.54 -20.97 -0.84
CA GLU A 544 -9.87 -20.96 0.48
C GLU A 544 -10.74 -21.55 1.60
N GLU A 545 -11.63 -22.43 1.19
CA GLU A 545 -12.46 -23.27 2.02
C GLU A 545 -11.60 -24.24 2.83
N VAL A 546 -11.81 -24.22 4.15
CA VAL A 546 -11.14 -25.12 5.08
C VAL A 546 -12.08 -26.28 5.43
N PHE A 547 -11.79 -27.46 4.92
CA PHE A 547 -12.53 -28.68 5.21
C PHE A 547 -12.10 -29.24 6.56
N VAL A 548 -13.08 -29.57 7.41
CA VAL A 548 -12.86 -30.14 8.73
C VAL A 548 -13.52 -31.51 8.88
N PRO A 549 -13.00 -32.38 9.78
CA PRO A 549 -13.53 -33.74 10.00
C PRO A 549 -14.98 -33.85 10.47
N TRP A 550 -15.48 -32.84 11.20
CA TRP A 550 -16.75 -32.91 11.92
C TRP A 550 -17.91 -32.18 11.23
N ASP A 551 -17.65 -31.50 10.12
CA ASP A 551 -18.68 -30.80 9.35
C ASP A 551 -18.50 -31.09 7.86
N ASP A 552 -19.62 -31.36 7.19
CA ASP A 552 -19.65 -31.54 5.75
C ASP A 552 -19.55 -30.22 4.99
N THR A 553 -19.82 -29.10 5.67
CA THR A 553 -19.70 -27.75 5.13
C THR A 553 -18.29 -27.22 5.41
N PRO A 554 -17.56 -26.70 4.41
CA PRO A 554 -16.27 -26.09 4.66
C PRO A 554 -16.41 -24.83 5.52
N ILE A 555 -15.44 -24.62 6.38
CA ILE A 555 -15.31 -23.38 7.14
C ILE A 555 -14.75 -22.31 6.21
N VAL A 556 -15.49 -21.21 6.09
CA VAL A 556 -15.05 -20.02 5.37
C VAL A 556 -14.47 -19.04 6.39
N LEU A 557 -13.15 -18.89 6.39
CA LEU A 557 -12.50 -17.89 7.22
C LEU A 557 -12.84 -16.49 6.68
N PRO A 558 -13.17 -15.50 7.54
CA PRO A 558 -13.59 -14.18 7.07
C PRO A 558 -12.54 -13.55 6.15
N SER A 559 -12.97 -12.98 5.03
CA SER A 559 -12.09 -12.32 4.07
C SER A 559 -11.31 -11.19 4.76
N GLY A 560 -9.98 -11.24 4.66
CA GLY A 560 -9.10 -10.28 5.32
C GLY A 560 -8.82 -10.54 6.81
N SER A 561 -9.29 -11.65 7.37
CA SER A 561 -8.93 -12.09 8.72
C SER A 561 -7.48 -12.55 8.81
N ALA A 562 -6.86 -12.38 9.98
CA ALA A 562 -5.47 -12.79 10.22
C ALA A 562 -5.29 -14.31 10.04
N SER A 563 -6.28 -15.12 10.43
CA SER A 563 -6.32 -16.57 10.25
C SER A 563 -6.32 -17.00 8.79
N LEU A 564 -7.19 -16.43 7.96
CA LEU A 564 -7.24 -16.75 6.52
C LEU A 564 -5.88 -16.53 5.87
N TYR A 565 -5.25 -15.41 6.20
CA TYR A 565 -3.94 -15.06 5.68
C TYR A 565 -2.83 -16.01 6.10
N LEU A 566 -2.79 -16.41 7.38
CA LEU A 566 -1.83 -17.40 7.86
C LEU A 566 -2.00 -18.73 7.10
N ILE A 567 -3.24 -19.18 6.89
CA ILE A 567 -3.53 -20.41 6.13
C ILE A 567 -3.09 -20.30 4.66
N LYS A 568 -3.35 -19.16 4.00
CA LYS A 568 -2.81 -18.91 2.64
C LYS A 568 -1.29 -18.98 2.62
N GLN A 569 -0.63 -18.35 3.59
CA GLN A 569 0.83 -18.34 3.67
C GLN A 569 1.40 -19.75 3.84
N VAL A 570 0.76 -20.56 4.68
CA VAL A 570 1.11 -21.98 4.88
C VAL A 570 1.01 -22.76 3.56
N ARG A 571 -0.10 -22.59 2.83
CA ARG A 571 -0.32 -23.23 1.51
C ARG A 571 0.68 -22.78 0.45
N ASP A 572 0.79 -21.47 0.25
CA ASP A 572 1.61 -20.88 -0.80
C ASP A 572 3.09 -21.21 -0.58
N GLU A 573 3.53 -21.28 0.68
CA GLU A 573 4.87 -21.72 1.04
C GLU A 573 5.09 -23.22 0.72
N SER A 574 4.07 -24.07 0.94
CA SER A 574 4.09 -25.47 0.54
C SER A 574 4.20 -25.64 -0.98
N HIS A 575 3.35 -24.94 -1.74
CA HIS A 575 3.41 -24.89 -3.21
C HIS A 575 4.75 -24.37 -3.72
N ARG A 576 5.25 -23.27 -3.15
CA ARG A 576 6.55 -22.70 -3.52
C ARG A 576 7.67 -23.72 -3.30
N PHE A 577 7.64 -24.44 -2.17
CA PHE A 577 8.64 -25.45 -1.84
C PHE A 577 8.60 -26.65 -2.80
N ALA A 578 7.40 -27.08 -3.22
CA ALA A 578 7.18 -28.11 -4.22
C ALA A 578 7.68 -27.69 -5.62
N ILE A 579 7.26 -26.51 -6.11
CA ILE A 579 7.65 -25.99 -7.43
C ILE A 579 9.17 -25.83 -7.56
N THR A 580 9.83 -25.31 -6.51
CA THR A 580 11.29 -25.15 -6.49
C THR A 580 11.98 -26.50 -6.71
N PHE A 581 11.46 -27.57 -6.10
CA PHE A 581 12.01 -28.90 -6.28
C PHE A 581 11.75 -29.49 -7.66
N HIS A 582 10.56 -29.30 -8.22
CA HIS A 582 10.28 -29.72 -9.60
C HIS A 582 11.16 -29.01 -10.61
N ARG A 583 11.51 -27.74 -10.38
CA ARG A 583 12.48 -27.02 -11.21
C ARG A 583 13.88 -27.64 -11.14
N GLU A 584 14.32 -28.04 -9.95
CA GLU A 584 15.60 -28.77 -9.77
C GLU A 584 15.58 -30.15 -10.43
N LEU A 585 14.47 -30.90 -10.29
CA LEU A 585 14.29 -32.22 -10.90
C LEU A 585 14.20 -32.15 -12.42
N ARG A 586 13.42 -31.21 -13.00
CA ARG A 586 13.37 -30.99 -14.46
C ARG A 586 14.74 -30.62 -15.00
N GLY A 587 15.49 -29.79 -14.28
CA GLY A 587 16.88 -29.47 -14.61
C GLY A 587 17.74 -30.72 -14.73
N LYS A 588 17.63 -31.67 -13.78
CA LYS A 588 18.40 -32.92 -13.78
C LYS A 588 17.86 -33.98 -14.76
N ALA A 589 16.55 -34.11 -14.91
CA ALA A 589 15.90 -35.10 -15.78
C ALA A 589 16.05 -34.75 -17.28
N MET A 590 15.89 -33.48 -17.67
CA MET A 590 16.18 -33.03 -19.05
C MET A 590 17.66 -33.18 -19.41
N THR A 591 18.55 -32.98 -18.44
CA THR A 591 19.99 -33.27 -18.60
C THR A 591 20.26 -34.76 -18.83
N THR A 592 19.37 -35.62 -18.33
CA THR A 592 19.51 -37.07 -18.42
C THR A 592 19.05 -37.55 -19.79
N SER A 593 17.85 -37.17 -20.27
CA SER A 593 17.27 -37.63 -21.54
C SER A 593 18.08 -37.26 -22.79
N ILE A 594 18.47 -35.98 -22.92
CA ILE A 594 19.05 -35.47 -24.18
C ILE A 594 20.42 -36.08 -24.47
N LEU A 595 21.23 -36.32 -23.44
CA LEU A 595 22.55 -36.93 -23.62
C LEU A 595 22.48 -38.46 -23.78
N ASP A 596 21.37 -39.10 -23.39
CA ASP A 596 21.17 -40.55 -23.58
C ASP A 596 20.73 -40.87 -25.02
N GLU A 597 20.14 -39.90 -25.72
CA GLU A 597 19.70 -40.03 -27.12
C GLU A 597 20.84 -39.84 -28.13
N VAL A 598 22.00 -39.28 -27.72
CA VAL A 598 23.13 -39.04 -28.63
C VAL A 598 23.96 -40.32 -28.83
N PRO A 599 24.09 -40.83 -30.06
CA PRO A 599 24.92 -42.00 -30.35
C PRO A 599 26.38 -41.77 -29.92
N GLY A 600 26.93 -42.71 -29.14
CA GLY A 600 28.31 -42.65 -28.66
C GLY A 600 28.51 -41.95 -27.30
N VAL A 601 27.44 -41.44 -26.68
CA VAL A 601 27.48 -40.87 -25.31
C VAL A 601 27.05 -41.91 -24.28
N GLY A 602 28.00 -42.71 -23.81
CA GLY A 602 27.78 -43.65 -22.71
C GLY A 602 27.77 -42.97 -21.32
N PRO A 603 27.37 -43.69 -20.26
CA PRO A 603 27.21 -43.15 -18.89
C PRO A 603 28.49 -42.53 -18.31
N THR A 604 29.68 -43.04 -18.70
CA THR A 604 30.98 -42.52 -18.28
C THR A 604 31.29 -41.16 -18.92
N ARG A 605 31.03 -41.02 -20.23
CA ARG A 605 31.23 -39.75 -20.96
C ARG A 605 30.23 -38.68 -20.51
N LYS A 606 28.98 -39.08 -20.29
CA LYS A 606 27.92 -38.23 -19.75
C LYS A 606 28.30 -37.59 -18.42
N LYS A 607 28.80 -38.39 -17.46
CA LYS A 607 29.29 -37.87 -16.17
C LYS A 607 30.46 -36.91 -16.34
N ALA A 608 31.38 -37.18 -17.25
CA ALA A 608 32.53 -36.31 -17.51
C ALA A 608 32.11 -34.94 -18.09
N ILE A 609 31.20 -34.93 -19.06
CA ILE A 609 30.64 -33.72 -19.67
C ILE A 609 29.88 -32.89 -18.63
N MET A 610 29.02 -33.55 -17.85
CA MET A 610 28.23 -32.86 -16.83
C MET A 610 29.08 -32.30 -15.69
N ARG A 611 30.15 -32.99 -15.32
CA ARG A 611 31.11 -32.49 -14.32
C ARG A 611 31.90 -31.28 -14.85
N HIS A 612 32.23 -31.26 -16.14
CA HIS A 612 32.98 -30.17 -16.75
C HIS A 612 32.14 -28.90 -16.92
N PHE A 613 30.94 -29.00 -17.48
CA PHE A 613 30.10 -27.84 -17.77
C PHE A 613 29.15 -27.44 -16.62
N GLY A 614 28.87 -28.35 -15.68
CA GLY A 614 28.07 -28.12 -14.47
C GLY A 614 26.56 -27.92 -14.71
N SER A 615 26.13 -27.44 -15.89
CA SER A 615 24.72 -27.27 -16.25
C SER A 615 24.50 -27.37 -17.75
N MET A 616 23.32 -27.81 -18.18
CA MET A 616 22.95 -27.86 -19.61
C MET A 616 22.94 -26.49 -20.27
N LYS A 617 22.63 -25.41 -19.54
CA LYS A 617 22.68 -24.04 -20.09
C LYS A 617 24.09 -23.67 -20.55
N LYS A 618 25.11 -24.06 -19.77
CA LYS A 618 26.52 -23.86 -20.14
C LYS A 618 26.94 -24.75 -21.30
N LEU A 619 26.49 -26.01 -21.31
CA LEU A 619 26.75 -26.93 -22.42
C LEU A 619 26.12 -26.47 -23.75
N ARG A 620 24.90 -25.93 -23.74
CA ARG A 620 24.23 -25.37 -24.93
C ARG A 620 24.93 -24.13 -25.50
N ALA A 621 25.56 -23.33 -24.64
CA ALA A 621 26.32 -22.16 -25.05
C ALA A 621 27.75 -22.50 -25.52
N ALA A 622 28.22 -23.72 -25.26
CA ALA A 622 29.57 -24.14 -25.58
C ALA A 622 29.75 -24.42 -27.08
N ARG A 623 30.97 -24.21 -27.58
CA ARG A 623 31.37 -24.55 -28.95
C ARG A 623 31.80 -26.01 -29.05
N VAL A 624 31.78 -26.58 -30.27
CA VAL A 624 32.17 -27.99 -30.51
C VAL A 624 33.57 -28.28 -29.96
N GLU A 625 34.50 -27.35 -30.10
CA GLU A 625 35.88 -27.47 -29.64
C GLU A 625 35.97 -27.54 -28.11
N GLU A 626 35.10 -26.82 -27.40
CA GLU A 626 35.03 -26.83 -25.93
C GLU A 626 34.43 -28.14 -25.42
N ILE A 627 33.48 -28.72 -26.15
CA ILE A 627 32.88 -30.02 -25.84
C ILE A 627 33.91 -31.15 -26.09
N ALA A 628 34.69 -31.06 -27.17
CA ALA A 628 35.76 -32.01 -27.48
C ALA A 628 36.94 -31.94 -26.51
N ALA A 629 37.15 -30.82 -25.81
CA ALA A 629 38.17 -30.68 -24.77
C ALA A 629 37.87 -31.51 -23.50
N VAL A 630 36.65 -32.05 -23.36
CA VAL A 630 36.30 -32.92 -22.24
C VAL A 630 36.99 -34.28 -22.40
N LYS A 631 37.79 -34.64 -21.39
CA LYS A 631 38.53 -35.91 -21.36
C LYS A 631 37.63 -37.12 -21.63
N GLY A 632 37.91 -37.84 -22.72
CA GLY A 632 37.18 -39.05 -23.12
C GLY A 632 36.04 -38.83 -24.12
N VAL A 633 35.85 -37.60 -24.61
CA VAL A 633 34.89 -37.26 -25.66
C VAL A 633 35.64 -37.03 -26.98
N PRO A 634 35.55 -37.96 -27.95
CA PRO A 634 36.16 -37.76 -29.27
C PRO A 634 35.36 -36.72 -30.10
N ALA A 635 36.02 -36.14 -31.10
CA ALA A 635 35.52 -34.96 -31.82
C ALA A 635 34.21 -35.21 -32.60
N ASP A 636 34.00 -36.45 -33.04
CA ASP A 636 32.77 -36.93 -33.66
C ASP A 636 31.59 -36.92 -32.68
N VAL A 637 31.79 -37.39 -31.45
CA VAL A 637 30.78 -37.37 -30.38
C VAL A 637 30.49 -35.95 -29.91
N ALA A 638 31.51 -35.10 -29.82
CA ALA A 638 31.33 -33.68 -29.48
C ALA A 638 30.45 -32.95 -30.51
N ARG A 639 30.65 -33.24 -31.81
CA ARG A 639 29.83 -32.70 -32.90
C ARG A 639 28.40 -33.22 -32.84
N ALA A 640 28.20 -34.52 -32.61
CA ALA A 640 26.86 -35.12 -32.48
C ALA A 640 26.06 -34.52 -31.30
N ILE A 641 26.73 -34.24 -30.17
CA ILE A 641 26.11 -33.55 -29.03
C ILE A 641 25.71 -32.12 -29.42
N TYR A 642 26.61 -31.38 -30.05
CA TYR A 642 26.35 -29.99 -30.45
C TYR A 642 25.19 -29.89 -31.44
N GLU A 643 25.16 -30.76 -32.45
CA GLU A 643 24.09 -30.81 -33.46
C GLU A 643 22.74 -31.19 -32.84
N SER A 644 22.71 -32.21 -31.97
CA SER A 644 21.48 -32.62 -31.27
C SER A 644 20.92 -31.50 -30.38
N LEU A 645 21.80 -30.73 -29.71
CA LEU A 645 21.39 -29.58 -28.90
C LEU A 645 20.83 -28.42 -29.73
N ARG A 646 21.34 -28.23 -30.96
CA ARG A 646 20.87 -27.17 -31.88
C ARG A 646 19.54 -27.54 -32.54
N ALA A 647 19.36 -28.79 -32.92
CA ALA A 647 18.09 -29.30 -33.44
C ALA A 647 16.94 -29.11 -32.42
N LEU A 648 17.19 -29.40 -31.15
CA LEU A 648 16.21 -29.23 -30.07
C LEU A 648 15.86 -27.77 -29.73
N ASP A 649 16.77 -26.83 -29.98
CA ASP A 649 16.47 -25.40 -29.79
C ASP A 649 15.67 -24.84 -30.99
N ALA A 650 15.77 -25.45 -32.18
CA ALA A 650 14.95 -25.12 -33.35
C ALA A 650 13.49 -25.56 -33.17
N ASP A 651 13.24 -26.79 -32.71
CA ASP A 651 11.90 -27.34 -32.44
C ASP A 651 11.12 -26.63 -31.31
N ARG A 652 11.78 -25.80 -30.50
CA ARG A 652 11.14 -25.05 -29.38
C ARG A 652 10.87 -23.58 -29.71
N SER A 653 11.24 -23.15 -30.92
CA SER A 653 11.07 -21.77 -31.41
C SER A 653 9.87 -21.63 -32.37
N GLU A 654 9.27 -22.76 -32.78
CA GLU A 654 7.89 -22.88 -33.25
C GLU A 654 6.96 -23.16 -32.07
#